data_AF-A0A8X7SB83-F1
#
_entry.id   AF-A0A8X7SB83-F1
#
_cell.length_a   1.000
_cell.length_b   1.000
_cell.length_c   1.000
_cell.angle_alpha   90.00
_cell.angle_beta   90.00
_cell.angle_gamma   90.00
#
_symmetry.space_group_name_H-M   'P 1'
#
loop_
_entity.id
_entity.type
_entity.pdbx_description
1 polymer ?
#
loop_
_entity_poly.entity_id
_entity_poly.type
_entity_poly.pdbx_seq_one_letter_code
_entity_poly.pdbx_strand_id
1 'polypeptide(L)'
;MLTQEGREMSVGGGGPKAEEGELFVVVAVKGITGDKLGGTGSRRAVRWAVDNLLPKAGRFVMIHIIPAITTIPTPSGKRLPLEEVDERLVEMYVRDVKQEFQTVFVPFLKMCKTSSSAKCEVETLLLEYDDPAKALLRFIYKSGVNSLVMGSFKSNIFTRRIKGPGVPLTVLRYAPETCEVNIVYKDRITTKPMEPLINAVPRKSLIAAMTARGFPKDGVASFHTVQPQMLSDRRESLEVRTRSASARLEALSSDSSQPKTPQSGKTASEIDPEIVTTEPQSSLENIVREQRGSDSPPSPKKVETEVEVEHLKKELENTVVRYKQACEELLSTHNKVQVLLSECSKDVTEVNNAVEKKELHRETAALEKEQHMKAVKEVEEAKALPEREFSQRQMAETNASKTYLEKEKVIDQLLETDHRYKKYTIGEIVTATDGFSPEKAIGEGGYGKVYRCSLDNTPAAVKVVQLETSEKKQEFLKEVEFLSQLQHPHVVRLLGACPENGCLVYEYLENGSLEEYIFHQNNKPSLPWFIRFKVIFEVACGLAFLHSSKPEPIVHCNLKPRNILLNRNYVSKIANVSLAKLVTDVSLDNVMMYKHSVLAGTLHYIDPDYHQTGMIGPNSDLYAFGITILQLLTARQPSGLVHAVENAVKKGTLTEILDKSVTGWPLTETEELARTGLKCAEFRCQDRPDLREEVIPVLKRLVETANSIVKKEQSNLRARSHYFCPILREIMEEPEIAADGFTYEKKAILAWLEKHNISPVTRKKLDHYKLTPNDTLRSAIHDWKSRVRFSNAIVNITC
;
A
#
# COMPACT_ATOMS: atom_id res chain seq x y z
N MET A 1 -33.81 -14.20 -6.57
CA MET A 1 -33.70 -15.46 -7.33
C MET A 1 -32.96 -15.16 -8.62
N LEU A 2 -32.09 -16.05 -9.09
CA LEU A 2 -31.38 -15.91 -10.36
C LEU A 2 -31.63 -17.16 -11.20
N THR A 3 -32.24 -16.97 -12.36
CA THR A 3 -32.53 -18.03 -13.33
C THR A 3 -32.33 -17.48 -14.73
N GLN A 4 -31.24 -17.93 -15.39
CA GLN A 4 -31.17 -18.17 -16.84
C GLN A 4 -31.38 -16.95 -17.79
N GLU A 5 -30.93 -16.95 -19.05
CA GLU A 5 -30.20 -17.92 -19.90
C GLU A 5 -28.87 -17.28 -20.37
N GLY A 6 -27.86 -17.98 -20.90
CA GLY A 6 -27.83 -19.34 -21.44
C GLY A 6 -27.63 -19.33 -22.95
N ARG A 7 -26.44 -18.91 -23.42
CA ARG A 7 -26.07 -19.01 -24.84
C ARG A 7 -24.59 -19.32 -25.01
N GLU A 8 -24.29 -20.60 -25.25
CA GLU A 8 -22.96 -21.03 -25.68
C GLU A 8 -22.63 -20.45 -27.07
N MET A 9 -21.36 -20.12 -27.31
CA MET A 9 -20.82 -20.03 -28.66
C MET A 9 -19.79 -21.14 -28.87
N SER A 10 -19.82 -21.72 -30.06
CA SER A 10 -19.28 -23.05 -30.33
C SER A 10 -17.74 -23.11 -30.43
N VAL A 11 -17.23 -24.34 -30.29
CA VAL A 11 -15.82 -24.69 -30.47
C VAL A 11 -15.40 -24.46 -31.93
N GLY A 12 -14.95 -23.24 -32.26
CA GLY A 12 -14.63 -22.91 -33.65
C GLY A 12 -14.16 -21.49 -33.97
N GLY A 13 -13.58 -20.74 -33.02
CA GLY A 13 -13.14 -19.36 -33.24
C GLY A 13 -11.72 -19.08 -32.76
N GLY A 14 -10.85 -18.61 -33.66
CA GLY A 14 -9.63 -17.91 -33.24
C GLY A 14 -10.01 -16.49 -32.82
N GLY A 15 -9.53 -16.03 -31.66
CA GLY A 15 -9.80 -14.68 -31.16
C GLY A 15 -9.44 -13.59 -32.19
N PRO A 16 -10.12 -12.43 -32.18
CA PRO A 16 -9.96 -11.40 -33.20
C PRO A 16 -8.50 -10.98 -33.33
N LYS A 17 -8.03 -10.84 -34.57
CA LYS A 17 -6.68 -10.36 -34.90
C LYS A 17 -6.71 -8.83 -34.97
N ALA A 18 -5.57 -8.20 -34.70
CA ALA A 18 -5.38 -6.81 -35.10
C ALA A 18 -5.38 -6.70 -36.64
N GLU A 19 -5.74 -5.53 -37.17
CA GLU A 19 -5.70 -5.25 -38.60
C GLU A 19 -4.25 -5.18 -39.11
N GLU A 20 -4.03 -5.44 -40.40
CA GLU A 20 -2.68 -5.57 -40.97
C GLU A 20 -1.97 -4.22 -41.09
N GLY A 21 -1.26 -3.84 -40.02
CA GLY A 21 -0.44 -2.64 -39.93
C GLY A 21 -0.27 -2.11 -38.50
N GLU A 22 -1.14 -2.49 -37.58
CA GLU A 22 -1.14 -1.93 -36.22
C GLU A 22 -0.18 -2.62 -35.24
N LEU A 23 0.37 -1.84 -34.30
CA LEU A 23 1.25 -2.34 -33.25
C LEU A 23 0.44 -3.05 -32.15
N PHE A 24 0.63 -4.37 -32.03
CA PHE A 24 0.10 -5.17 -30.92
C PHE A 24 1.11 -5.26 -29.77
N VAL A 25 0.75 -4.64 -28.64
CA VAL A 25 1.55 -4.55 -27.42
C VAL A 25 0.99 -5.48 -26.33
N VAL A 26 1.88 -6.19 -25.64
CA VAL A 26 1.55 -7.01 -24.47
C VAL A 26 2.39 -6.60 -23.27
N VAL A 27 1.78 -6.52 -22.09
CA VAL A 27 2.49 -6.33 -20.83
C VAL A 27 2.22 -7.50 -19.89
N ALA A 28 3.27 -8.24 -19.51
CA ALA A 28 3.14 -9.32 -18.55
C ALA A 28 3.16 -8.76 -17.11
N VAL A 29 2.03 -8.89 -16.40
CA VAL A 29 1.88 -8.41 -15.03
C VAL A 29 1.89 -9.56 -14.03
N LYS A 30 2.65 -9.37 -12.94
CA LYS A 30 2.59 -10.20 -11.75
C LYS A 30 2.13 -9.38 -10.55
N GLY A 31 1.04 -9.81 -9.94
CA GLY A 31 0.63 -9.45 -8.58
C GLY A 31 0.31 -10.71 -7.78
N ILE A 32 -0.29 -10.51 -6.61
CA ILE A 32 -0.93 -11.52 -5.77
C ILE A 32 -2.34 -10.98 -5.50
N THR A 33 -3.34 -11.84 -5.33
CA THR A 33 -4.68 -11.38 -4.96
C THR A 33 -4.64 -10.64 -3.61
N GLY A 34 -5.33 -9.50 -3.52
CA GLY A 34 -5.24 -8.58 -2.38
C GLY A 34 -4.05 -7.61 -2.38
N ASP A 35 -3.09 -7.69 -3.32
CA ASP A 35 -2.00 -6.69 -3.46
C ASP A 35 -2.54 -5.36 -4.02
N LYS A 36 -2.69 -4.36 -3.15
CA LYS A 36 -3.21 -3.02 -3.49
C LYS A 36 -2.30 -2.18 -4.39
N LEU A 37 -1.03 -2.55 -4.58
CA LEU A 37 -0.06 -1.77 -5.37
C LEU A 37 0.43 -2.49 -6.63
N GLY A 38 0.52 -3.82 -6.59
CA GLY A 38 1.11 -4.65 -7.63
C GLY A 38 2.64 -4.73 -7.53
N GLY A 39 3.21 -5.84 -7.99
CA GLY A 39 4.66 -6.08 -7.90
C GLY A 39 5.50 -4.97 -8.55
N THR A 40 6.55 -4.49 -7.87
CA THR A 40 7.35 -3.33 -8.30
C THR A 40 8.06 -3.53 -9.65
N GLY A 41 8.31 -4.77 -10.08
CA GLY A 41 8.66 -5.12 -11.46
C GLY A 41 7.54 -4.74 -12.44
N SER A 42 6.37 -5.35 -12.26
CA SER A 42 5.16 -5.13 -13.06
C SER A 42 4.77 -3.66 -13.15
N ARG A 43 4.79 -2.90 -12.04
CA ARG A 43 4.47 -1.46 -12.03
C ARG A 43 5.40 -0.63 -12.92
N ARG A 44 6.70 -0.94 -12.94
CA ARG A 44 7.68 -0.26 -13.81
C ARG A 44 7.48 -0.62 -15.28
N ALA A 45 7.20 -1.89 -15.57
CA ALA A 45 6.88 -2.36 -16.91
C ALA A 45 5.59 -1.73 -17.46
N VAL A 46 4.51 -1.70 -16.66
CA VAL A 46 3.24 -1.06 -17.03
C VAL A 46 3.43 0.43 -17.26
N ARG A 47 4.09 1.16 -16.34
CA ARG A 47 4.35 2.60 -16.53
C ARG A 47 5.12 2.84 -17.84
N TRP A 48 6.26 2.16 -18.02
CA TRP A 48 7.07 2.35 -19.23
C TRP A 48 6.29 2.04 -20.52
N ALA A 49 5.48 0.97 -20.52
CA ALA A 49 4.63 0.62 -21.66
C ALA A 49 3.53 1.66 -21.93
N VAL A 50 2.92 2.22 -20.88
CA VAL A 50 1.93 3.31 -20.97
C VAL A 50 2.59 4.58 -21.54
N ASP A 51 3.79 4.93 -21.06
CA ASP A 51 4.49 6.16 -21.48
C ASP A 51 5.07 6.07 -22.91
N ASN A 52 5.48 4.88 -23.37
CA ASN A 52 6.26 4.72 -24.62
C ASN A 52 5.53 4.00 -25.76
N LEU A 53 4.60 3.08 -25.46
CA LEU A 53 4.00 2.17 -26.44
C LEU A 53 2.47 2.33 -26.57
N LEU A 54 1.74 2.57 -25.48
CA LEU A 54 0.28 2.74 -25.50
C LEU A 54 -0.21 3.84 -26.49
N PRO A 55 0.47 5.00 -26.66
CA PRO A 55 0.05 6.01 -27.64
C PRO A 55 0.23 5.59 -29.11
N LYS A 56 0.91 4.46 -29.36
CA LYS A 56 1.23 3.92 -30.69
C LYS A 56 0.62 2.54 -30.93
N ALA A 57 -0.02 1.95 -29.91
CA ALA A 57 -0.65 0.64 -30.00
C ALA A 57 -2.02 0.76 -30.70
N GLY A 58 -2.30 -0.16 -31.64
CA GLY A 58 -3.68 -0.43 -32.05
C GLY A 58 -4.39 -1.35 -31.06
N ARG A 59 -3.62 -2.27 -30.45
CA ARG A 59 -4.10 -3.20 -29.42
C ARG A 59 -3.11 -3.31 -28.26
N PHE A 60 -3.61 -3.22 -27.02
CA PHE A 60 -2.80 -3.29 -25.80
C PHE A 60 -3.41 -4.27 -24.79
N VAL A 61 -2.73 -5.39 -24.51
CA VAL A 61 -3.23 -6.45 -23.62
C VAL A 61 -2.33 -6.59 -22.38
N MET A 62 -2.92 -6.52 -21.18
CA MET A 62 -2.25 -6.97 -19.95
C MET A 62 -2.48 -8.46 -19.73
N ILE A 63 -1.41 -9.23 -19.56
CA ILE A 63 -1.49 -10.68 -19.30
C ILE A 63 -1.06 -10.98 -17.87
N HIS A 64 -1.91 -11.70 -17.12
CA HIS A 64 -1.55 -12.37 -15.87
C HIS A 64 -1.63 -13.89 -16.06
N ILE A 65 -0.69 -14.63 -15.47
CA ILE A 65 -0.63 -16.09 -15.57
C ILE A 65 -0.80 -16.68 -14.19
N ILE A 66 -1.80 -17.55 -14.06
CA ILE A 66 -2.16 -18.28 -12.85
C ILE A 66 -1.78 -19.76 -13.01
N PRO A 67 -1.44 -20.49 -11.93
CA PRO A 67 -1.23 -21.94 -11.99
C PRO A 67 -2.49 -22.65 -12.50
N ALA A 68 -2.35 -23.87 -13.03
CA ALA A 68 -3.51 -24.68 -13.35
C ALA A 68 -4.32 -24.98 -12.07
N ILE A 69 -5.64 -24.78 -12.12
CA ILE A 69 -6.54 -25.15 -11.03
C ILE A 69 -6.76 -26.66 -11.15
N THR A 70 -6.13 -27.46 -10.29
CA THR A 70 -6.24 -28.93 -10.28
C THR A 70 -6.80 -29.50 -8.99
N THR A 71 -7.10 -28.67 -7.98
CA THR A 71 -7.65 -29.11 -6.70
C THR A 71 -8.58 -28.09 -6.06
N ILE A 72 -9.61 -28.56 -5.37
CA ILE A 72 -10.48 -27.76 -4.48
C ILE A 72 -10.07 -27.99 -3.01
N PRO A 73 -9.91 -26.93 -2.19
CA PRO A 73 -9.62 -27.06 -0.76
C PRO A 73 -10.89 -27.43 0.02
N THR A 74 -10.76 -28.37 0.97
CA THR A 74 -11.85 -28.73 1.89
C THR A 74 -11.83 -27.88 3.16
N PRO A 75 -12.95 -27.74 3.90
CA PRO A 75 -12.96 -27.13 5.23
C PRO A 75 -12.05 -27.83 6.26
N SER A 76 -11.67 -29.08 6.00
CA SER A 76 -10.72 -29.89 6.79
C SER A 76 -9.25 -29.74 6.35
N GLY A 77 -8.92 -28.76 5.50
CA GLY A 77 -7.56 -28.48 5.06
C GLY A 77 -6.95 -29.48 4.08
N LYS A 78 -7.72 -30.47 3.62
CA LYS A 78 -7.32 -31.36 2.52
C LYS A 78 -7.56 -30.68 1.17
N ARG A 79 -7.03 -31.28 0.11
CA ARG A 79 -7.26 -30.88 -1.28
C ARG A 79 -7.83 -32.08 -2.03
N LEU A 80 -8.99 -31.91 -2.64
CA LEU A 80 -9.60 -32.90 -3.54
C LEU A 80 -9.17 -32.58 -4.98
N PRO A 81 -8.77 -33.57 -5.80
CA PRO A 81 -8.67 -33.43 -7.25
C PRO A 81 -10.00 -32.95 -7.86
N LEU A 82 -9.97 -32.28 -9.02
CA LEU A 82 -11.22 -31.85 -9.67
C LEU A 82 -12.05 -33.04 -10.16
N GLU A 83 -11.39 -34.15 -10.46
CA GLU A 83 -11.95 -35.42 -10.89
C GLU A 83 -12.76 -36.13 -9.79
N GLU A 84 -12.61 -35.72 -8.53
CA GLU A 84 -13.34 -36.26 -7.36
C GLU A 84 -14.50 -35.35 -6.90
N VAL A 85 -14.80 -34.26 -7.62
CA VAL A 85 -15.78 -33.24 -7.22
C VAL A 85 -16.83 -33.01 -8.31
N ASP A 86 -18.07 -32.71 -7.90
CA ASP A 86 -19.18 -32.40 -8.81
C ASP A 86 -18.83 -31.24 -9.78
N GLU A 87 -19.12 -31.43 -11.06
CA GLU A 87 -18.75 -30.53 -12.15
C GLU A 87 -19.27 -29.09 -11.96
N ARG A 88 -20.43 -28.91 -11.32
CA ARG A 88 -21.00 -27.58 -11.03
C ARG A 88 -20.26 -26.88 -9.88
N LEU A 89 -19.80 -27.64 -8.89
CA LEU A 89 -18.95 -27.12 -7.82
C LEU A 89 -17.54 -26.79 -8.35
N VAL A 90 -17.01 -27.60 -9.28
CA VAL A 90 -15.77 -27.31 -10.01
C VAL A 90 -15.91 -26.02 -10.82
N GLU A 91 -16.97 -25.87 -11.61
CA GLU A 91 -17.28 -24.64 -12.34
C GLU A 91 -17.36 -23.41 -11.42
N MET A 92 -18.11 -23.50 -10.32
CA MET A 92 -18.25 -22.39 -9.36
C MET A 92 -16.89 -22.01 -8.76
N TYR A 93 -16.13 -22.97 -8.26
CA TYR A 93 -14.82 -22.70 -7.67
C TYR A 93 -13.82 -22.11 -8.69
N VAL A 94 -13.78 -22.66 -9.91
CA VAL A 94 -12.92 -22.16 -11.00
C VAL A 94 -13.33 -20.74 -11.41
N ARG A 95 -14.64 -20.43 -11.44
CA ARG A 95 -15.19 -19.09 -11.73
C ARG A 95 -14.79 -18.09 -10.64
N ASP A 96 -14.99 -18.44 -9.36
CA ASP A 96 -14.69 -17.58 -8.21
C ASP A 96 -13.19 -17.29 -8.12
N VAL A 97 -12.33 -18.31 -8.25
CA VAL A 97 -10.86 -18.14 -8.26
C VAL A 97 -10.41 -17.28 -9.43
N LYS A 98 -10.97 -17.47 -10.64
CA LYS A 98 -10.67 -16.60 -11.80
C LYS A 98 -11.08 -15.16 -11.55
N GLN A 99 -12.25 -14.94 -10.95
CA GLN A 99 -12.73 -13.60 -10.58
C GLN A 99 -11.86 -12.95 -9.50
N GLU A 100 -11.35 -13.71 -8.52
CA GLU A 100 -10.37 -13.23 -7.55
C GLU A 100 -9.08 -12.77 -8.27
N PHE A 101 -8.53 -13.57 -9.18
CA PHE A 101 -7.33 -13.22 -9.94
C PHE A 101 -7.53 -12.05 -10.94
N GLN A 102 -8.75 -11.75 -11.38
CA GLN A 102 -9.02 -10.51 -12.15
C GLN A 102 -8.72 -9.24 -11.34
N THR A 103 -8.82 -9.28 -10.00
CA THR A 103 -8.51 -8.11 -9.14
C THR A 103 -7.06 -7.64 -9.28
N VAL A 104 -6.13 -8.52 -9.70
CA VAL A 104 -4.72 -8.20 -9.95
C VAL A 104 -4.53 -7.09 -10.99
N PHE A 105 -5.46 -6.94 -11.95
CA PHE A 105 -5.36 -5.89 -12.97
C PHE A 105 -5.77 -4.49 -12.47
N VAL A 106 -6.59 -4.40 -11.42
CA VAL A 106 -7.16 -3.13 -10.93
C VAL A 106 -6.10 -2.03 -10.67
N PRO A 107 -4.99 -2.26 -9.95
CA PRO A 107 -3.97 -1.23 -9.76
C PRO A 107 -3.26 -0.82 -11.06
N PHE A 108 -3.09 -1.74 -12.02
CA PHE A 108 -2.43 -1.46 -13.29
C PHE A 108 -3.35 -0.71 -14.26
N LEU A 109 -4.62 -1.09 -14.38
CA LEU A 109 -5.63 -0.37 -15.15
C LEU A 109 -5.81 1.07 -14.65
N LYS A 110 -5.69 1.30 -13.34
CA LYS A 110 -5.74 2.66 -12.75
C LYS A 110 -4.55 3.53 -13.19
N MET A 111 -3.40 2.94 -13.54
CA MET A 111 -2.25 3.66 -14.12
C MET A 111 -2.44 4.00 -15.61
N CYS A 112 -3.22 3.22 -16.35
CA CYS A 112 -3.58 3.57 -17.73
C CYS A 112 -4.59 4.73 -17.77
N LYS A 113 -5.59 4.72 -16.87
CA LYS A 113 -6.65 5.75 -16.83
C LYS A 113 -6.18 7.18 -16.52
N THR A 114 -4.96 7.37 -16.01
CA THR A 114 -4.34 8.68 -15.80
C THR A 114 -3.66 9.26 -17.06
N SER A 115 -3.67 8.56 -18.20
CA SER A 115 -3.05 9.00 -19.45
C SER A 115 -4.12 9.44 -20.46
N SER A 116 -4.44 10.74 -20.45
CA SER A 116 -5.59 11.37 -21.15
C SER A 116 -5.53 11.38 -22.70
N SER A 117 -4.70 10.54 -23.32
CA SER A 117 -4.39 10.58 -24.76
C SER A 117 -4.42 9.21 -25.46
N ALA A 118 -4.81 8.14 -24.76
CA ALA A 118 -4.81 6.79 -25.32
C ALA A 118 -6.00 6.58 -26.28
N LYS A 119 -5.71 6.34 -27.57
CA LYS A 119 -6.68 5.96 -28.60
C LYS A 119 -7.06 4.46 -28.56
N CYS A 120 -6.37 3.68 -27.73
CA CYS A 120 -6.44 2.21 -27.65
C CYS A 120 -7.05 1.77 -26.31
N GLU A 121 -7.98 0.81 -26.34
CA GLU A 121 -8.51 0.18 -25.13
C GLU A 121 -7.49 -0.80 -24.54
N VAL A 122 -7.43 -0.86 -23.20
CA VAL A 122 -6.53 -1.77 -22.47
C VAL A 122 -7.29 -3.03 -22.08
N GLU A 123 -7.06 -4.10 -22.83
CA GLU A 123 -7.58 -5.44 -22.54
C GLU A 123 -6.86 -6.08 -21.34
N THR A 124 -7.55 -7.01 -20.68
CA THR A 124 -6.94 -7.89 -19.66
C THR A 124 -7.20 -9.36 -19.99
N LEU A 125 -6.21 -10.22 -19.75
CA LEU A 125 -6.26 -11.64 -20.09
C LEU A 125 -5.61 -12.49 -19.00
N LEU A 126 -6.37 -13.46 -18.47
CA LEU A 126 -5.85 -14.52 -17.59
C LEU A 126 -5.47 -15.74 -18.42
N LEU A 127 -4.29 -16.30 -18.15
CA LEU A 127 -3.82 -17.55 -18.72
C LEU A 127 -3.58 -18.59 -17.61
N GLU A 128 -4.19 -19.76 -17.71
CA GLU A 128 -3.92 -20.89 -16.82
C GLU A 128 -2.72 -21.69 -17.34
N TYR A 129 -1.59 -21.64 -16.65
CA TYR A 129 -0.37 -22.39 -17.01
C TYR A 129 0.67 -22.41 -15.88
N ASP A 130 1.25 -23.57 -15.58
CA ASP A 130 2.21 -23.73 -14.47
C ASP A 130 3.62 -23.15 -14.74
N ASP A 131 3.89 -22.80 -16.00
CA ASP A 131 5.16 -22.24 -16.47
C ASP A 131 4.92 -20.91 -17.20
N PRO A 132 5.01 -19.76 -16.50
CA PRO A 132 4.75 -18.45 -17.09
C PRO A 132 5.65 -18.11 -18.29
N ALA A 133 6.85 -18.69 -18.40
CA ALA A 133 7.70 -18.44 -19.57
C ALA A 133 7.14 -19.17 -20.80
N LYS A 134 6.73 -20.44 -20.66
CA LYS A 134 6.04 -21.18 -21.73
C LYS A 134 4.70 -20.55 -22.08
N ALA A 135 3.94 -20.05 -21.10
CA ALA A 135 2.65 -19.39 -21.33
C ALA A 135 2.81 -18.16 -22.24
N LEU A 136 3.72 -17.25 -21.88
CA LEU A 136 4.02 -16.06 -22.69
C LEU A 136 4.52 -16.44 -24.09
N LEU A 137 5.47 -17.37 -24.21
CA LEU A 137 5.98 -17.81 -25.50
C LEU A 137 4.86 -18.41 -26.37
N ARG A 138 4.03 -19.30 -25.82
CA ARG A 138 2.89 -19.92 -26.52
C ARG A 138 1.85 -18.90 -26.95
N PHE A 139 1.67 -17.81 -26.21
CA PHE A 139 0.84 -16.68 -26.61
C PHE A 139 1.48 -15.89 -27.76
N ILE A 140 2.76 -15.50 -27.67
CA ILE A 140 3.47 -14.76 -28.74
C ILE A 140 3.41 -15.53 -30.06
N TYR A 141 3.75 -16.83 -30.06
CA TYR A 141 3.75 -17.67 -31.26
C TYR A 141 2.36 -17.91 -31.87
N LYS A 142 1.26 -17.78 -31.09
CA LYS A 142 -0.12 -17.88 -31.59
C LYS A 142 -0.68 -16.53 -32.06
N SER A 143 -0.46 -15.48 -31.28
CA SER A 143 -1.17 -14.20 -31.38
C SER A 143 -0.43 -13.13 -32.18
N GLY A 144 0.85 -13.34 -32.52
CA GLY A 144 1.61 -12.43 -33.38
C GLY A 144 1.99 -11.10 -32.71
N VAL A 145 2.33 -11.12 -31.42
CA VAL A 145 2.67 -9.94 -30.61
C VAL A 145 3.89 -9.22 -31.18
N ASN A 146 3.78 -7.91 -31.47
CA ASN A 146 4.89 -7.10 -31.95
C ASN A 146 5.87 -6.71 -30.83
N SER A 147 5.35 -6.30 -29.66
CA SER A 147 6.19 -5.90 -28.51
C SER A 147 5.68 -6.48 -27.19
N LEU A 148 6.56 -7.14 -26.44
CA LEU A 148 6.28 -7.68 -25.10
C LEU A 148 7.11 -6.95 -24.04
N VAL A 149 6.43 -6.34 -23.06
CA VAL A 149 7.05 -5.67 -21.92
C VAL A 149 6.97 -6.52 -20.66
N MET A 150 8.09 -6.65 -19.94
CA MET A 150 8.20 -7.40 -18.69
C MET A 150 9.00 -6.65 -17.62
N GLY A 151 8.63 -6.83 -16.35
CA GLY A 151 9.38 -6.30 -15.22
C GLY A 151 10.48 -7.26 -14.74
N SER A 152 11.70 -6.76 -14.54
CA SER A 152 12.79 -7.56 -13.97
C SER A 152 12.80 -7.53 -12.42
N PHE A 153 13.13 -8.68 -11.83
CA PHE A 153 13.27 -8.91 -10.39
C PHE A 153 14.74 -9.20 -10.06
N LYS A 154 15.23 -8.73 -8.89
CA LYS A 154 16.53 -9.18 -8.36
C LYS A 154 16.47 -10.69 -8.10
N SER A 155 17.41 -11.45 -8.64
CA SER A 155 17.75 -12.77 -8.09
C SER A 155 18.60 -12.58 -6.84
N ASN A 156 18.05 -12.88 -5.65
CA ASN A 156 18.87 -13.03 -4.46
C ASN A 156 19.82 -14.22 -4.67
N ILE A 157 21.11 -14.03 -4.41
CA ILE A 157 22.18 -14.96 -4.83
C ILE A 157 22.10 -16.33 -4.10
N PHE A 158 21.31 -16.42 -3.03
CA PHE A 158 21.18 -17.62 -2.19
C PHE A 158 20.16 -18.68 -2.67
N THR A 159 19.34 -18.45 -3.70
CA THR A 159 18.44 -19.50 -4.25
C THR A 159 19.04 -20.19 -5.48
N ARG A 160 20.19 -20.84 -5.32
CA ARG A 160 20.84 -21.62 -6.39
C ARG A 160 20.51 -23.11 -6.25
N ARG A 161 19.90 -23.70 -7.29
CA ARG A 161 19.07 -24.94 -7.27
C ARG A 161 17.72 -24.66 -6.58
N ILE A 162 16.54 -24.91 -7.16
CA ILE A 162 16.14 -25.70 -8.35
C ILE A 162 15.27 -24.82 -9.29
N LYS A 163 15.09 -25.20 -10.58
CA LYS A 163 14.31 -24.52 -11.66
C LYS A 163 14.94 -23.28 -12.35
N GLY A 164 16.06 -23.50 -13.05
CA GLY A 164 16.39 -22.79 -14.31
C GLY A 164 16.67 -21.27 -14.27
N PRO A 165 16.81 -20.63 -15.45
CA PRO A 165 16.87 -19.18 -15.58
C PRO A 165 15.48 -18.54 -15.40
N GLY A 166 15.42 -17.37 -14.75
CA GLY A 166 14.17 -16.69 -14.44
C GLY A 166 13.35 -16.28 -15.67
N VAL A 167 12.03 -16.19 -15.52
CA VAL A 167 11.06 -16.00 -16.62
C VAL A 167 11.47 -14.95 -17.67
N PRO A 168 11.91 -13.72 -17.32
CA PRO A 168 12.29 -12.73 -18.33
C PRO A 168 13.48 -13.17 -19.19
N LEU A 169 14.49 -13.84 -18.62
CA LEU A 169 15.65 -14.35 -19.35
C LEU A 169 15.27 -15.50 -20.29
N THR A 170 14.36 -16.38 -19.85
CA THR A 170 13.85 -17.49 -20.67
C THR A 170 13.04 -16.96 -21.86
N VAL A 171 12.15 -15.99 -21.63
CA VAL A 171 11.36 -15.37 -22.72
C VAL A 171 12.27 -14.60 -23.68
N LEU A 172 13.21 -13.79 -23.20
CA LEU A 172 14.19 -13.07 -24.03
C LEU A 172 14.97 -14.00 -24.97
N ARG A 173 15.33 -15.20 -24.49
CA ARG A 173 16.11 -16.20 -25.25
C ARG A 173 15.29 -16.94 -26.31
N TYR A 174 14.01 -17.20 -26.06
CA TYR A 174 13.19 -18.08 -26.91
C TYR A 174 12.05 -17.39 -27.68
N ALA A 175 11.82 -16.09 -27.46
CA ALA A 175 10.90 -15.30 -28.26
C ALA A 175 11.39 -15.16 -29.73
N PRO A 176 10.48 -15.21 -30.72
CA PRO A 176 10.83 -15.11 -32.13
C PRO A 176 11.45 -13.74 -32.47
N GLU A 177 12.23 -13.66 -33.55
CA GLU A 177 12.81 -12.39 -34.02
C GLU A 177 11.75 -11.35 -34.46
N THR A 178 10.50 -11.78 -34.71
CA THR A 178 9.35 -10.92 -35.05
C THR A 178 8.69 -10.26 -33.82
N CYS A 179 9.24 -10.41 -32.62
CA CYS A 179 8.69 -9.88 -31.38
C CYS A 179 9.78 -9.16 -30.59
N GLU A 180 9.65 -7.84 -30.44
CA GLU A 180 10.53 -7.03 -29.61
C GLU A 180 10.27 -7.32 -28.13
N VAL A 181 11.32 -7.65 -27.37
CA VAL A 181 11.18 -7.99 -25.94
C VAL A 181 11.86 -6.94 -25.08
N ASN A 182 11.06 -6.20 -24.31
CA ASN A 182 11.50 -5.10 -23.44
C ASN A 182 11.46 -5.50 -21.96
N ILE A 183 12.63 -5.61 -21.34
CA ILE A 183 12.76 -5.91 -19.91
C ILE A 183 13.15 -4.64 -19.15
N VAL A 184 12.24 -4.17 -18.29
CA VAL A 184 12.40 -2.93 -17.53
C VAL A 184 13.01 -3.20 -16.15
N TYR A 185 14.16 -2.57 -15.85
CA TYR A 185 14.86 -2.68 -14.56
C TYR A 185 15.38 -1.32 -14.06
N LYS A 186 14.68 -0.76 -13.08
CA LYS A 186 14.94 0.58 -12.51
C LYS A 186 15.03 1.62 -13.65
N ASP A 187 16.26 2.04 -13.95
CA ASP A 187 16.65 3.15 -14.82
C ASP A 187 17.31 2.62 -16.11
N ARG A 188 17.21 1.30 -16.35
CA ARG A 188 17.74 0.60 -17.53
C ARG A 188 16.67 -0.28 -18.15
N ILE A 189 16.67 -0.35 -19.47
CA ILE A 189 15.83 -1.24 -20.27
C ILE A 189 16.77 -2.20 -21.00
N THR A 190 16.40 -3.47 -21.08
CA THR A 190 17.08 -4.46 -21.93
C THR A 190 16.10 -4.88 -23.03
N THR A 191 16.34 -4.37 -24.23
CA THR A 191 15.54 -4.63 -25.43
C THR A 191 16.24 -5.69 -26.28
N LYS A 192 15.51 -6.74 -26.68
CA LYS A 192 15.85 -7.52 -27.89
C LYS A 192 15.15 -6.83 -29.07
N PRO A 193 15.87 -6.15 -29.98
CA PRO A 193 15.26 -5.50 -31.14
C PRO A 193 14.70 -6.52 -32.12
N MET A 194 13.75 -6.09 -32.94
CA MET A 194 13.25 -6.83 -34.09
C MET A 194 14.25 -6.73 -35.24
N GLU A 195 14.63 -7.86 -35.85
CA GLU A 195 15.41 -7.85 -37.09
C GLU A 195 14.46 -7.75 -38.32
N PRO A 196 14.78 -6.90 -39.32
CA PRO A 196 13.95 -6.73 -40.50
C PRO A 196 14.09 -7.94 -41.45
N LEU A 197 13.21 -8.93 -41.26
CA LEU A 197 13.16 -10.14 -42.10
C LEU A 197 12.68 -9.83 -43.53
N ILE A 198 13.65 -9.60 -44.41
CA ILE A 198 13.48 -9.74 -45.86
C ILE A 198 13.10 -11.20 -46.15
N ASN A 199 12.02 -11.41 -46.92
CA ASN A 199 11.37 -12.68 -47.24
C ASN A 199 10.55 -13.32 -46.10
N ALA A 200 9.22 -13.21 -46.18
CA ALA A 200 8.29 -13.83 -45.25
C ALA A 200 8.12 -15.35 -45.53
N VAL A 201 8.23 -16.17 -44.48
CA VAL A 201 7.99 -17.63 -44.54
C VAL A 201 6.59 -17.97 -43.98
N PRO A 202 5.81 -18.88 -44.59
CA PRO A 202 4.42 -19.11 -44.16
C PRO A 202 4.25 -19.56 -42.70
N ARG A 203 3.20 -19.02 -42.05
CA ARG A 203 2.85 -19.20 -40.61
C ARG A 203 2.80 -20.66 -40.10
N LYS A 204 2.67 -21.68 -40.96
CA LYS A 204 2.68 -23.10 -40.56
C LYS A 204 4.06 -23.60 -40.06
N SER A 205 5.16 -22.93 -40.42
CA SER A 205 6.53 -23.34 -40.08
C SER A 205 6.91 -23.10 -38.60
N LEU A 206 6.37 -22.05 -37.97
CA LEU A 206 6.76 -21.60 -36.62
C LEU A 206 6.54 -22.64 -35.52
N ILE A 207 5.47 -23.46 -35.63
CA ILE A 207 5.18 -24.51 -34.64
C ILE A 207 6.21 -25.66 -34.72
N ALA A 208 6.75 -25.96 -35.90
CA ALA A 208 7.84 -26.92 -36.06
C ALA A 208 9.16 -26.41 -35.45
N ALA A 209 9.42 -25.10 -35.56
CA ALA A 209 10.59 -24.48 -34.91
C ALA A 209 10.53 -24.58 -33.37
N MET A 210 9.34 -24.56 -32.76
CA MET A 210 9.18 -24.78 -31.31
C MET A 210 9.60 -26.21 -30.89
N THR A 211 9.32 -27.22 -31.73
CA THR A 211 9.72 -28.61 -31.46
C THR A 211 11.22 -28.81 -31.70
N ALA A 212 11.77 -28.23 -32.77
CA ALA A 212 13.20 -28.26 -33.06
C ALA A 212 14.08 -27.59 -31.97
N ARG A 213 13.53 -26.62 -31.22
CA ARG A 213 14.20 -25.98 -30.08
C ARG A 213 13.97 -26.72 -28.73
N GLY A 214 13.45 -27.95 -28.74
CA GLY A 214 13.48 -28.86 -27.60
C GLY A 214 12.34 -28.77 -26.58
N PHE A 215 11.18 -28.23 -26.94
CA PHE A 215 10.01 -28.18 -26.05
C PHE A 215 9.08 -29.40 -26.23
N PRO A 216 8.70 -30.13 -25.14
CA PRO A 216 7.66 -31.14 -25.19
C PRO A 216 6.28 -30.57 -25.55
N LYS A 217 5.43 -31.39 -26.16
CA LYS A 217 4.00 -31.10 -26.34
C LYS A 217 3.23 -31.54 -25.10
N ASP A 218 2.22 -30.75 -24.69
CA ASP A 218 0.93 -31.24 -24.14
C ASP A 218 -0.06 -30.08 -23.89
N GLY A 219 -1.32 -30.44 -23.62
CA GLY A 219 -2.37 -29.56 -23.08
C GLY A 219 -3.02 -28.57 -24.05
N VAL A 220 -4.34 -28.70 -24.27
CA VAL A 220 -5.19 -27.66 -24.88
C VAL A 220 -5.53 -26.61 -23.81
N ALA A 221 -5.70 -25.34 -24.20
CA ALA A 221 -6.08 -24.26 -23.29
C ALA A 221 -7.08 -23.30 -23.96
N SER A 222 -8.11 -22.90 -23.21
CA SER A 222 -9.09 -21.88 -23.61
C SER A 222 -8.54 -20.46 -23.42
N PHE A 223 -9.18 -19.48 -24.04
CA PHE A 223 -8.95 -18.05 -23.81
C PHE A 223 -10.30 -17.35 -23.64
N HIS A 224 -10.46 -16.58 -22.57
CA HIS A 224 -11.65 -15.78 -22.31
C HIS A 224 -11.26 -14.31 -22.11
N THR A 225 -11.97 -13.41 -22.77
CA THR A 225 -11.80 -11.95 -22.68
C THR A 225 -13.09 -11.34 -22.14
N VAL A 226 -12.98 -10.28 -21.32
CA VAL A 226 -14.13 -9.57 -20.73
C VAL A 226 -13.95 -8.06 -20.94
N GLN A 227 -14.96 -7.41 -21.52
CA GLN A 227 -15.04 -5.95 -21.71
C GLN A 227 -16.06 -5.33 -20.74
N PRO A 228 -15.79 -4.13 -20.18
CA PRO A 228 -16.73 -3.43 -19.29
C PRO A 228 -17.55 -2.36 -20.03
N GLN A 229 -18.88 -2.48 -20.05
CA GLN A 229 -19.77 -1.45 -20.62
C GLN A 229 -20.24 -0.41 -19.58
N MET A 230 -20.54 0.80 -20.06
CA MET A 230 -21.16 1.90 -19.32
C MET A 230 -22.64 2.07 -19.74
N LEU A 231 -23.44 2.67 -18.84
CA LEU A 231 -24.89 2.81 -19.00
C LEU A 231 -25.32 3.99 -19.90
N SER A 232 -26.45 3.82 -20.60
CA SER A 232 -27.29 4.89 -21.12
C SER A 232 -28.76 4.44 -21.19
N ASP A 233 -29.70 5.27 -20.73
CA ASP A 233 -31.13 4.94 -20.60
C ASP A 233 -31.88 4.77 -21.94
N ARG A 234 -32.83 3.80 -21.99
CA ARG A 234 -34.27 4.12 -21.83
C ARG A 234 -35.21 2.91 -21.74
N ARG A 235 -36.37 3.21 -21.14
CA ARG A 235 -37.66 2.48 -20.99
C ARG A 235 -38.07 1.68 -22.25
N GLU A 236 -38.87 0.60 -22.18
CA GLU A 236 -40.25 0.49 -21.62
C GLU A 236 -40.55 -0.97 -21.15
N SER A 237 -41.23 -1.19 -20.01
CA SER A 237 -42.70 -1.36 -19.79
C SER A 237 -43.27 -2.74 -20.25
N LEU A 238 -44.23 -3.39 -19.58
CA LEU A 238 -45.09 -3.07 -18.42
C LEU A 238 -45.65 -4.39 -17.77
N GLU A 239 -46.52 -4.28 -16.74
CA GLU A 239 -47.54 -5.29 -16.30
C GLU A 239 -47.03 -6.54 -15.48
N VAL A 240 -47.72 -7.07 -14.44
CA VAL A 240 -48.87 -6.55 -13.66
C VAL A 240 -49.03 -7.20 -12.25
N ARG A 241 -49.29 -6.37 -11.20
CA ARG A 241 -50.02 -6.64 -9.91
C ARG A 241 -49.52 -7.81 -9.00
N THR A 242 -49.94 -7.98 -7.73
CA THR A 242 -51.10 -7.48 -6.94
C THR A 242 -50.81 -7.16 -5.46
N ARG A 243 -51.37 -6.04 -4.95
CA ARG A 243 -52.10 -5.87 -3.64
C ARG A 243 -51.33 -6.11 -2.32
N SER A 244 -51.69 -5.58 -1.14
CA SER A 244 -52.72 -4.60 -0.68
C SER A 244 -52.41 -4.24 0.79
N ALA A 245 -52.61 -3.03 1.34
CA ALA A 245 -52.91 -1.70 0.77
C ALA A 245 -52.26 -0.62 1.68
N SER A 246 -52.86 0.37 2.36
CA SER A 246 -54.24 0.87 2.49
C SER A 246 -54.28 2.28 3.13
N ALA A 247 -55.29 3.09 2.80
CA ALA A 247 -55.75 4.33 3.49
C ALA A 247 -54.78 5.55 3.55
N ARG A 248 -55.25 6.81 3.49
CA ARG A 248 -56.59 7.41 3.18
C ARG A 248 -56.44 8.93 2.95
N LEU A 249 -57.28 9.52 2.06
CA LEU A 249 -57.86 10.90 2.10
C LEU A 249 -56.91 12.12 2.10
N GLU A 250 -57.25 13.31 1.58
CA GLU A 250 -58.19 13.75 0.51
C GLU A 250 -57.88 15.24 0.14
N ALA A 251 -58.73 15.88 -0.68
CA ALA A 251 -58.74 17.30 -1.11
C ALA A 251 -57.67 17.69 -2.17
N LEU A 252 -57.94 18.33 -3.32
CA LEU A 252 -58.97 19.30 -3.80
C LEU A 252 -58.93 20.67 -3.09
N SER A 253 -58.98 21.86 -3.70
CA SER A 253 -58.74 22.34 -5.08
C SER A 253 -58.01 23.71 -4.93
N SER A 254 -58.21 24.88 -5.55
CA SER A 254 -59.03 25.49 -6.64
C SER A 254 -58.25 26.79 -7.05
N ASP A 255 -58.60 27.64 -8.03
CA ASP A 255 -59.58 27.71 -9.12
C ASP A 255 -59.03 28.69 -10.19
N SER A 256 -59.79 28.94 -11.25
CA SER A 256 -59.61 30.04 -12.21
C SER A 256 -59.93 31.43 -11.66
N SER A 257 -59.47 32.49 -12.34
CA SER A 257 -60.26 33.73 -12.46
C SER A 257 -59.84 34.63 -13.64
N GLN A 258 -60.69 34.62 -14.67
CA GLN A 258 -61.12 35.75 -15.54
C GLN A 258 -60.11 36.63 -16.35
N PRO A 259 -60.55 37.25 -17.48
CA PRO A 259 -59.68 37.97 -18.42
C PRO A 259 -60.06 39.46 -18.62
N LYS A 260 -59.34 40.16 -19.52
CA LYS A 260 -59.92 41.05 -20.57
C LYS A 260 -58.87 41.71 -21.47
N THR A 261 -59.24 41.93 -22.74
CA THR A 261 -58.60 42.86 -23.69
C THR A 261 -59.68 43.48 -24.59
N PRO A 262 -59.74 44.81 -24.74
CA PRO A 262 -60.45 45.39 -25.88
C PRO A 262 -59.77 46.62 -26.52
N GLN A 263 -59.97 46.75 -27.85
CA GLN A 263 -60.12 48.03 -28.58
C GLN A 263 -58.87 48.98 -28.66
N SER A 264 -58.82 49.95 -29.59
CA SER A 264 -59.81 50.36 -30.61
C SER A 264 -59.18 50.71 -31.96
N GLY A 265 -59.98 50.69 -33.03
CA GLY A 265 -59.63 51.30 -34.31
C GLY A 265 -60.81 51.35 -35.29
N LYS A 266 -60.91 52.47 -36.02
CA LYS A 266 -61.87 52.82 -37.10
C LYS A 266 -63.30 53.25 -36.71
N THR A 267 -63.71 54.35 -37.34
CA THR A 267 -65.09 54.83 -37.58
C THR A 267 -65.11 55.57 -38.93
N ALA A 268 -66.26 55.64 -39.60
CA ALA A 268 -66.50 56.46 -40.80
C ALA A 268 -68.01 56.62 -41.05
N SER A 269 -68.44 57.76 -41.62
CA SER A 269 -69.79 58.06 -42.17
C SER A 269 -70.98 57.96 -41.17
N GLU A 270 -72.06 58.76 -41.25
CA GLU A 270 -72.43 59.91 -42.11
C GLU A 270 -73.59 60.71 -41.46
N ILE A 271 -74.20 61.64 -42.22
CA ILE A 271 -75.53 62.29 -42.04
C ILE A 271 -75.55 63.70 -41.39
N ASP A 272 -75.94 64.66 -42.24
CA ASP A 272 -76.41 66.06 -42.05
C ASP A 272 -77.82 66.12 -41.35
N PRO A 273 -78.51 67.26 -41.03
CA PRO A 273 -78.55 68.50 -41.85
C PRO A 273 -78.91 69.85 -41.15
N GLU A 274 -79.21 70.87 -41.98
CA GLU A 274 -80.13 72.04 -41.77
C GLU A 274 -79.73 73.15 -40.75
N ILE A 275 -80.07 74.45 -40.92
CA ILE A 275 -80.44 75.36 -42.04
C ILE A 275 -80.34 76.83 -41.49
N VAL A 276 -80.70 77.86 -42.28
CA VAL A 276 -80.93 79.31 -41.93
C VAL A 276 -79.79 80.32 -42.22
N THR A 277 -79.68 80.63 -43.52
CA THR A 277 -79.62 81.98 -44.13
C THR A 277 -78.87 83.16 -43.45
N THR A 278 -78.06 83.86 -44.25
CA THR A 278 -78.33 85.28 -44.61
C THR A 278 -77.59 85.72 -45.89
N GLU A 279 -78.34 86.08 -46.94
CA GLU A 279 -77.89 87.07 -47.94
C GLU A 279 -78.11 88.49 -47.35
N PRO A 280 -77.42 89.55 -47.85
CA PRO A 280 -77.74 90.20 -49.14
C PRO A 280 -76.55 90.13 -50.13
N GLN A 281 -76.70 90.09 -51.45
CA GLN A 281 -77.44 90.98 -52.37
C GLN A 281 -76.94 92.44 -52.45
N SER A 282 -76.08 92.72 -53.43
CA SER A 282 -76.32 93.72 -54.50
C SER A 282 -75.23 93.54 -55.57
N SER A 283 -75.52 93.18 -56.82
CA SER A 283 -76.39 93.78 -57.86
C SER A 283 -75.65 94.81 -58.72
N LEU A 284 -75.44 94.42 -59.99
CA LEU A 284 -75.21 95.16 -61.24
C LEU A 284 -74.21 94.35 -62.09
N GLU A 285 -74.65 93.40 -62.93
CA GLU A 285 -75.36 93.58 -64.21
C GLU A 285 -74.58 94.32 -65.29
N ASN A 286 -74.32 93.61 -66.40
CA ASN A 286 -74.25 94.10 -67.80
C ASN A 286 -73.14 95.15 -68.11
N ILE A 287 -72.52 95.17 -69.29
CA ILE A 287 -73.15 95.52 -70.58
C ILE A 287 -72.23 95.15 -71.77
N VAL A 288 -72.87 94.66 -72.85
CA VAL A 288 -72.50 94.79 -74.27
C VAL A 288 -71.07 94.41 -74.70
N ARG A 289 -71.01 93.22 -75.29
CA ARG A 289 -70.40 93.02 -76.60
C ARG A 289 -71.30 93.65 -77.69
N GLU A 290 -70.75 94.57 -78.48
CA GLU A 290 -71.26 95.04 -79.79
C GLU A 290 -72.68 95.70 -79.88
N GLN A 291 -72.76 96.99 -79.58
CA GLN A 291 -73.44 98.00 -80.43
C GLN A 291 -72.54 99.25 -80.49
N ARG A 292 -72.18 99.87 -81.62
CA ARG A 292 -72.88 100.17 -82.90
C ARG A 292 -73.89 101.32 -82.80
N GLY A 293 -73.37 102.52 -82.55
CA GLY A 293 -73.89 103.82 -83.02
C GLY A 293 -75.24 104.28 -82.47
N SER A 294 -75.27 105.45 -81.84
CA SER A 294 -76.53 106.14 -81.53
C SER A 294 -77.09 106.90 -82.74
N ASP A 295 -78.35 107.25 -82.63
CA ASP A 295 -79.03 108.39 -83.25
C ASP A 295 -79.02 108.54 -84.79
N SER A 296 -80.21 108.26 -85.34
CA SER A 296 -80.68 108.92 -86.57
C SER A 296 -81.15 110.36 -86.24
N PRO A 297 -81.42 111.20 -87.25
CA PRO A 297 -80.62 112.36 -87.66
C PRO A 297 -81.17 113.69 -87.05
N PRO A 298 -80.84 114.93 -87.52
CA PRO A 298 -79.91 115.34 -88.58
C PRO A 298 -79.00 116.57 -88.30
N SER A 299 -77.79 116.59 -88.90
CA SER A 299 -77.15 117.77 -89.52
C SER A 299 -76.68 118.98 -88.63
N PRO A 300 -75.87 119.93 -89.15
CA PRO A 300 -74.71 119.79 -90.05
C PRO A 300 -73.47 120.64 -89.63
N LYS A 301 -72.31 120.41 -90.30
CA LYS A 301 -71.05 121.21 -90.30
C LYS A 301 -70.17 121.00 -89.05
N LYS A 302 -68.82 121.00 -89.11
CA LYS A 302 -67.86 121.04 -90.25
C LYS A 302 -66.44 120.62 -89.78
N VAL A 303 -65.81 119.66 -90.48
CA VAL A 303 -64.37 119.63 -90.89
C VAL A 303 -63.25 119.51 -89.80
N GLU A 304 -62.17 118.79 -90.17
CA GLU A 304 -60.83 118.70 -89.54
C GLU A 304 -60.68 118.05 -88.14
N THR A 305 -60.36 116.74 -88.08
CA THR A 305 -59.52 116.06 -87.04
C THR A 305 -59.28 114.56 -87.36
N GLU A 306 -58.54 114.22 -88.43
CA GLU A 306 -58.29 112.80 -88.81
C GLU A 306 -56.88 112.27 -88.46
N VAL A 307 -55.93 113.11 -88.06
CA VAL A 307 -54.51 112.71 -87.86
C VAL A 307 -54.23 112.10 -86.47
N GLU A 308 -55.00 112.46 -85.46
CA GLU A 308 -54.67 112.21 -84.04
C GLU A 308 -55.07 110.79 -83.56
N VAL A 309 -56.12 110.22 -84.16
CA VAL A 309 -56.63 108.88 -83.85
C VAL A 309 -55.62 107.79 -84.23
N GLU A 310 -54.87 107.98 -85.32
CA GLU A 310 -53.91 106.99 -85.81
C GLU A 310 -52.61 106.94 -84.96
N HIS A 311 -52.27 108.04 -84.28
CA HIS A 311 -51.19 108.06 -83.29
C HIS A 311 -51.53 107.19 -82.06
N LEU A 312 -52.68 107.44 -81.44
CA LEU A 312 -53.12 106.75 -80.22
C LEU A 312 -53.27 105.23 -80.43
N LYS A 313 -53.76 104.81 -81.60
CA LYS A 313 -53.87 103.39 -81.95
C LYS A 313 -52.51 102.67 -81.94
N LYS A 314 -51.47 103.33 -82.46
CA LYS A 314 -50.10 102.81 -82.53
C LYS A 314 -49.42 102.76 -81.15
N GLU A 315 -49.77 103.68 -80.26
CA GLU A 315 -49.28 103.70 -78.88
C GLU A 315 -49.90 102.57 -78.02
N LEU A 316 -51.20 102.30 -78.21
CA LEU A 316 -51.88 101.15 -77.60
C LEU A 316 -51.28 99.81 -78.07
N GLU A 317 -51.01 99.67 -79.37
CA GLU A 317 -50.37 98.47 -79.92
C GLU A 317 -48.96 98.26 -79.33
N ASN A 318 -48.16 99.34 -79.23
CA ASN A 318 -46.83 99.33 -78.59
C ASN A 318 -46.85 99.04 -77.08
N THR A 319 -47.94 99.30 -76.37
CA THR A 319 -48.09 98.98 -74.94
C THR A 319 -48.53 97.54 -74.73
N VAL A 320 -49.43 97.02 -75.58
CA VAL A 320 -49.82 95.59 -75.58
C VAL A 320 -48.63 94.68 -75.92
N VAL A 321 -47.76 95.06 -76.85
CA VAL A 321 -46.51 94.33 -77.15
C VAL A 321 -45.57 94.29 -75.94
N ARG A 322 -45.34 95.42 -75.28
CA ARG A 322 -44.53 95.48 -74.05
C ARG A 322 -45.13 94.67 -72.91
N TYR A 323 -46.46 94.65 -72.76
CA TYR A 323 -47.14 93.84 -71.75
C TYR A 323 -46.97 92.34 -72.02
N LYS A 324 -47.12 91.88 -73.28
CA LYS A 324 -46.83 90.50 -73.67
C LYS A 324 -45.39 90.11 -73.35
N GLN A 325 -44.42 90.95 -73.75
CA GLN A 325 -43.01 90.68 -73.49
C GLN A 325 -42.71 90.58 -71.98
N ALA A 326 -43.30 91.46 -71.15
CA ALA A 326 -43.18 91.37 -69.69
C ALA A 326 -43.81 90.09 -69.11
N CYS A 327 -44.94 89.63 -69.66
CA CYS A 327 -45.55 88.34 -69.28
C CYS A 327 -44.69 87.13 -69.70
N GLU A 328 -44.05 87.18 -70.87
CA GLU A 328 -43.14 86.14 -71.37
C GLU A 328 -41.85 86.09 -70.54
N GLU A 329 -41.31 87.25 -70.12
CA GLU A 329 -40.18 87.34 -69.18
C GLU A 329 -40.54 86.86 -67.77
N LEU A 330 -41.76 87.15 -67.28
CA LEU A 330 -42.28 86.59 -66.03
C LEU A 330 -42.46 85.06 -66.08
N LEU A 331 -42.97 84.51 -67.17
CA LEU A 331 -43.05 83.05 -67.37
C LEU A 331 -41.66 82.42 -67.47
N SER A 332 -40.72 83.07 -68.18
CA SER A 332 -39.33 82.61 -68.30
C SER A 332 -38.61 82.58 -66.95
N THR A 333 -38.81 83.60 -66.12
CA THR A 333 -38.21 83.68 -64.77
C THR A 333 -38.90 82.75 -63.78
N HIS A 334 -40.23 82.61 -63.82
CA HIS A 334 -40.95 81.63 -63.00
C HIS A 334 -40.48 80.20 -63.28
N ASN A 335 -40.35 79.81 -64.56
CA ASN A 335 -39.83 78.50 -64.94
C ASN A 335 -38.40 78.27 -64.45
N LYS A 336 -37.51 79.28 -64.53
CA LYS A 336 -36.14 79.19 -63.97
C LYS A 336 -36.13 79.02 -62.46
N VAL A 337 -36.97 79.78 -61.74
CA VAL A 337 -37.13 79.64 -60.28
C VAL A 337 -37.68 78.26 -59.91
N GLN A 338 -38.64 77.72 -60.65
CA GLN A 338 -39.19 76.39 -60.40
C GLN A 338 -38.17 75.27 -60.65
N VAL A 339 -37.30 75.39 -61.67
CA VAL A 339 -36.16 74.48 -61.87
C VAL A 339 -35.20 74.55 -60.69
N LEU A 340 -34.76 75.75 -60.29
CA LEU A 340 -33.84 75.95 -59.17
C LEU A 340 -34.41 75.46 -57.83
N LEU A 341 -35.72 75.61 -57.59
CA LEU A 341 -36.40 75.03 -56.42
C LEU A 341 -36.40 73.49 -56.47
N SER A 342 -36.59 72.90 -57.66
CA SER A 342 -36.52 71.43 -57.83
C SER A 342 -35.10 70.86 -57.68
N GLU A 343 -34.08 71.67 -57.93
CA GLU A 343 -32.67 71.33 -57.82
C GLU A 343 -32.21 71.47 -56.35
N CYS A 344 -32.46 72.62 -55.73
CA CYS A 344 -32.26 72.86 -54.30
C CYS A 344 -32.99 71.83 -53.43
N SER A 345 -34.19 71.39 -53.82
CA SER A 345 -34.92 70.33 -53.11
C SER A 345 -34.21 68.97 -53.17
N LYS A 346 -33.51 68.65 -54.27
CA LYS A 346 -32.73 67.40 -54.39
C LYS A 346 -31.46 67.49 -53.55
N ASP A 347 -30.73 68.61 -53.65
CA ASP A 347 -29.51 68.85 -52.87
C ASP A 347 -29.78 68.72 -51.36
N VAL A 348 -30.90 69.29 -50.88
CA VAL A 348 -31.33 69.12 -49.48
C VAL A 348 -31.59 67.65 -49.13
N THR A 349 -32.23 66.86 -50.02
CA THR A 349 -32.41 65.42 -49.76
C THR A 349 -31.09 64.65 -49.80
N GLU A 350 -30.14 64.97 -50.69
CA GLU A 350 -28.85 64.30 -50.75
C GLU A 350 -27.98 64.63 -49.53
N VAL A 351 -27.94 65.89 -49.11
CA VAL A 351 -27.26 66.33 -47.88
C VAL A 351 -27.84 65.65 -46.65
N ASN A 352 -29.18 65.57 -46.51
CA ASN A 352 -29.81 64.84 -45.40
C ASN A 352 -29.44 63.35 -45.39
N ASN A 353 -29.54 62.68 -46.54
CA ASN A 353 -29.12 61.27 -46.69
C ASN A 353 -27.62 61.05 -46.36
N ALA A 354 -26.76 62.03 -46.64
CA ALA A 354 -25.34 61.99 -46.30
C ALA A 354 -25.08 62.21 -44.80
N VAL A 355 -25.86 63.08 -44.14
CA VAL A 355 -25.83 63.29 -42.69
C VAL A 355 -26.30 62.04 -41.95
N GLU A 356 -27.43 61.44 -42.33
CA GLU A 356 -27.95 60.22 -41.70
C GLU A 356 -26.94 59.06 -41.77
N LYS A 357 -26.33 58.81 -42.94
CA LYS A 357 -25.26 57.80 -43.10
C LYS A 357 -24.05 58.10 -42.22
N LYS A 358 -23.67 59.37 -42.08
CA LYS A 358 -22.53 59.79 -41.26
C LYS A 358 -22.77 59.55 -39.77
N GLU A 359 -23.97 59.84 -39.27
CA GLU A 359 -24.31 59.57 -37.86
C GLU A 359 -24.48 58.06 -37.60
N LEU A 360 -25.07 57.29 -38.53
CA LEU A 360 -25.14 55.82 -38.44
C LEU A 360 -23.74 55.18 -38.35
N HIS A 361 -22.79 55.65 -39.16
CA HIS A 361 -21.39 55.19 -39.07
C HIS A 361 -20.70 55.60 -37.76
N ARG A 362 -21.02 56.77 -37.19
CA ARG A 362 -20.53 57.21 -35.87
C ARG A 362 -21.08 56.35 -34.75
N GLU A 363 -22.37 56.04 -34.76
CA GLU A 363 -23.02 55.18 -33.78
C GLU A 363 -22.48 53.75 -33.83
N THR A 364 -22.31 53.21 -35.04
CA THR A 364 -21.67 51.89 -35.26
C THR A 364 -20.25 51.85 -34.68
N ALA A 365 -19.41 52.85 -35.01
CA ALA A 365 -18.04 52.92 -34.51
C ALA A 365 -17.95 53.17 -32.98
N ALA A 366 -18.94 53.83 -32.39
CA ALA A 366 -19.04 53.99 -30.94
C ALA A 366 -19.38 52.65 -30.26
N LEU A 367 -20.32 51.89 -30.81
CA LEU A 367 -20.70 50.57 -30.32
C LEU A 367 -19.55 49.56 -30.44
N GLU A 368 -18.87 49.50 -31.58
CA GLU A 368 -17.67 48.67 -31.77
C GLU A 368 -16.57 49.02 -30.77
N LYS A 369 -16.34 50.32 -30.52
CA LYS A 369 -15.36 50.79 -29.53
C LYS A 369 -15.75 50.38 -28.11
N GLU A 370 -17.03 50.42 -27.74
CA GLU A 370 -17.49 49.96 -26.43
C GLU A 370 -17.32 48.44 -26.27
N GLN A 371 -17.68 47.65 -27.28
CA GLN A 371 -17.49 46.21 -27.30
C GLN A 371 -16.00 45.83 -27.18
N HIS A 372 -15.13 46.51 -27.95
CA HIS A 372 -13.69 46.31 -27.87
C HIS A 372 -13.13 46.66 -26.48
N MET A 373 -13.60 47.76 -25.87
CA MET A 373 -13.16 48.17 -24.52
C MET A 373 -13.56 47.16 -23.44
N LYS A 374 -14.75 46.56 -23.54
CA LYS A 374 -15.18 45.45 -22.67
C LYS A 374 -14.30 44.21 -22.85
N ALA A 375 -14.08 43.79 -24.10
CA ALA A 375 -13.24 42.63 -24.41
C ALA A 375 -11.78 42.80 -23.94
N VAL A 376 -11.20 44.01 -24.07
CA VAL A 376 -9.85 44.31 -23.54
C VAL A 376 -9.83 44.16 -22.01
N LYS A 377 -10.81 44.71 -21.30
CA LYS A 377 -10.92 44.62 -19.83
C LYS A 377 -11.07 43.17 -19.35
N GLU A 378 -11.90 42.37 -20.02
CA GLU A 378 -12.05 40.94 -19.72
C GLU A 378 -10.74 40.17 -19.94
N VAL A 379 -9.97 40.51 -20.98
CA VAL A 379 -8.65 39.91 -21.24
C VAL A 379 -7.59 40.33 -20.21
N GLU A 380 -7.64 41.55 -19.67
CA GLU A 380 -6.75 41.98 -18.59
C GLU A 380 -7.11 41.28 -17.26
N GLU A 381 -8.39 41.21 -16.91
CA GLU A 381 -8.87 40.50 -15.71
C GLU A 381 -8.55 38.99 -15.79
N ALA A 382 -8.71 38.37 -16.96
CA ALA A 382 -8.35 36.97 -17.19
C ALA A 382 -6.84 36.69 -17.08
N LYS A 383 -5.97 37.67 -17.40
CA LYS A 383 -4.51 37.55 -17.22
C LYS A 383 -4.08 37.71 -15.76
N ALA A 384 -4.74 38.58 -14.99
CA ALA A 384 -4.41 38.83 -13.59
C ALA A 384 -4.74 37.64 -12.65
N LEU A 385 -5.68 36.76 -13.03
CA LEU A 385 -6.05 35.57 -12.25
C LEU A 385 -4.91 34.54 -12.08
N PRO A 386 -4.30 33.99 -13.15
CA PRO A 386 -3.22 32.99 -13.02
C PRO A 386 -1.96 33.54 -12.32
N GLU A 387 -1.63 34.82 -12.46
CA GLU A 387 -0.51 35.44 -11.75
C GLU A 387 -0.73 35.48 -10.24
N ARG A 388 -1.96 35.80 -9.80
CA ARG A 388 -2.36 35.76 -8.39
C ARG A 388 -2.38 34.33 -7.84
N GLU A 389 -2.90 33.37 -8.60
CA GLU A 389 -2.86 31.95 -8.20
C GLU A 389 -1.43 31.42 -8.09
N PHE A 390 -0.56 31.71 -9.07
CA PHE A 390 0.84 31.30 -9.02
C PHE A 390 1.55 31.88 -7.78
N SER A 391 1.33 33.16 -7.51
CA SER A 391 1.88 33.84 -6.33
C SER A 391 1.39 33.20 -5.02
N GLN A 392 0.09 32.91 -4.90
CA GLN A 392 -0.47 32.22 -3.72
C GLN A 392 0.07 30.80 -3.56
N ARG A 393 0.19 30.03 -4.65
CA ARG A 393 0.76 28.67 -4.61
C ARG A 393 2.22 28.69 -4.15
N GLN A 394 3.04 29.62 -4.64
CA GLN A 394 4.44 29.77 -4.23
C GLN A 394 4.58 30.18 -2.75
N MET A 395 3.69 31.07 -2.26
CA MET A 395 3.63 31.42 -0.83
C MET A 395 3.18 30.23 0.03
N ALA A 396 2.23 29.43 -0.43
CA ALA A 396 1.77 28.23 0.28
C ALA A 396 2.88 27.16 0.35
N GLU A 397 3.60 26.93 -0.76
CA GLU A 397 4.69 25.96 -0.85
C GLU A 397 5.90 26.35 0.00
N THR A 398 6.27 27.64 0.02
CA THR A 398 7.33 28.14 0.91
C THR A 398 6.94 28.10 2.39
N ASN A 399 5.70 28.44 2.74
CA ASN A 399 5.20 28.31 4.12
C ASN A 399 5.09 26.84 4.58
N ALA A 400 4.68 25.92 3.69
CA ALA A 400 4.68 24.49 3.96
C ALA A 400 6.11 23.95 4.16
N SER A 401 7.05 24.36 3.32
CA SER A 401 8.47 23.99 3.44
C SER A 401 9.08 24.53 4.73
N LYS A 402 8.76 25.78 5.10
CA LYS A 402 9.25 26.40 6.34
C LYS A 402 8.70 25.70 7.58
N THR A 403 7.40 25.42 7.63
CA THR A 403 6.77 24.70 8.75
C THR A 403 7.17 23.22 8.82
N TYR A 404 7.58 22.59 7.71
CA TYR A 404 8.25 21.29 7.73
C TYR A 404 9.63 21.39 8.43
N LEU A 405 10.45 22.35 8.01
CA LEU A 405 11.80 22.54 8.55
C LEU A 405 11.79 22.99 10.03
N GLU A 406 10.79 23.75 10.45
CA GLU A 406 10.56 24.12 11.85
C GLU A 406 10.13 22.90 12.69
N LYS A 407 9.28 21.99 12.15
CA LYS A 407 8.93 20.73 12.82
C LYS A 407 10.13 19.77 12.93
N GLU A 408 10.96 19.68 11.91
CA GLU A 408 12.18 18.86 11.94
C GLU A 408 13.15 19.34 13.03
N LYS A 409 13.38 20.66 13.13
CA LYS A 409 14.19 21.26 14.21
C LYS A 409 13.62 21.02 15.61
N VAL A 410 12.30 21.07 15.78
CA VAL A 410 11.66 20.76 17.08
C VAL A 410 11.84 19.28 17.44
N ILE A 411 11.77 18.37 16.47
CA ILE A 411 12.06 16.94 16.70
C ILE A 411 13.52 16.76 17.10
N ASP A 412 14.47 17.36 16.37
CA ASP A 412 15.89 17.21 16.69
C ASP A 412 16.25 17.82 18.07
N GLN A 413 15.66 18.95 18.47
CA GLN A 413 15.81 19.51 19.83
C GLN A 413 15.23 18.62 20.94
N LEU A 414 14.11 17.95 20.69
CA LEU A 414 13.57 16.93 21.62
C LEU A 414 14.53 15.73 21.73
N LEU A 415 15.23 15.37 20.64
CA LEU A 415 16.23 14.29 20.61
C LEU A 415 17.61 14.65 21.19
N GLU A 416 17.84 15.92 21.55
CA GLU A 416 19.01 16.36 22.32
C GLU A 416 18.73 16.45 23.83
N THR A 417 17.46 16.58 24.22
CA THR A 417 17.03 16.75 25.63
C THR A 417 16.56 15.46 26.31
N ASP A 418 16.43 14.36 25.57
CA ASP A 418 15.89 13.10 26.09
C ASP A 418 16.94 12.27 26.87
N HIS A 419 16.91 12.39 28.20
CA HIS A 419 17.78 11.61 29.10
C HIS A 419 17.36 10.13 29.30
N ARG A 420 16.32 9.62 28.63
CA ARG A 420 15.79 8.25 28.87
C ARG A 420 16.69 7.12 28.35
N TYR A 421 17.63 7.41 27.44
CA TYR A 421 18.60 6.44 26.92
C TYR A 421 19.95 7.11 26.62
N LYS A 422 21.07 6.36 26.61
CA LYS A 422 22.35 6.94 26.18
C LYS A 422 22.34 7.15 24.67
N LYS A 423 22.47 8.40 24.24
CA LYS A 423 22.77 8.74 22.84
C LYS A 423 24.25 8.46 22.56
N TYR A 424 24.53 7.70 21.50
CA TYR A 424 25.88 7.46 20.99
C TYR A 424 26.05 8.13 19.63
N THR A 425 27.27 8.55 19.32
CA THR A 425 27.63 9.00 17.97
C THR A 425 27.94 7.80 17.06
N ILE A 426 27.80 7.99 15.75
CA ILE A 426 28.24 6.99 14.77
C ILE A 426 29.76 6.77 14.81
N GLY A 427 30.56 7.76 15.23
CA GLY A 427 32.01 7.63 15.40
C GLY A 427 32.38 6.63 16.50
N GLU A 428 31.71 6.69 17.66
CA GLU A 428 31.87 5.70 18.74
C GLU A 428 31.46 4.30 18.27
N ILE A 429 30.32 4.17 17.59
CA ILE A 429 29.82 2.88 17.10
C ILE A 429 30.75 2.27 16.04
N VAL A 430 31.21 3.07 15.08
CA VAL A 430 32.19 2.65 14.05
C VAL A 430 33.50 2.18 14.71
N THR A 431 33.98 2.92 15.71
CA THR A 431 35.21 2.55 16.44
C THR A 431 35.00 1.26 17.23
N ALA A 432 33.92 1.15 17.99
CA ALA A 432 33.62 -0.02 18.82
C ALA A 432 33.37 -1.31 18.01
N THR A 433 32.92 -1.18 16.76
CA THR A 433 32.64 -2.30 15.83
C THR A 433 33.77 -2.60 14.85
N ASP A 434 34.95 -1.96 14.97
CA ASP A 434 36.08 -2.04 14.04
C ASP A 434 35.67 -1.77 12.58
N GLY A 435 34.90 -0.71 12.35
CA GLY A 435 34.36 -0.37 11.03
C GLY A 435 33.25 -1.31 10.56
N PHE A 436 32.42 -1.81 11.49
CA PHE A 436 31.45 -2.89 11.25
C PHE A 436 32.09 -4.18 10.71
N SER A 437 33.22 -4.59 11.30
CA SER A 437 33.99 -5.77 10.89
C SER A 437 33.11 -7.04 10.82
N PRO A 438 33.22 -7.86 9.74
CA PRO A 438 32.55 -9.16 9.66
C PRO A 438 32.89 -10.09 10.83
N GLU A 439 34.09 -10.00 11.41
CA GLU A 439 34.51 -10.79 12.59
C GLU A 439 33.80 -10.36 13.89
N LYS A 440 33.14 -9.21 13.87
CA LYS A 440 32.25 -8.73 14.92
C LYS A 440 30.78 -8.98 14.62
N ALA A 441 30.39 -9.44 13.43
CA ALA A 441 29.00 -9.79 13.13
C ALA A 441 28.56 -11.05 13.90
N ILE A 442 27.54 -10.91 14.74
CA ILE A 442 26.96 -12.00 15.56
C ILE A 442 25.55 -12.41 15.08
N GLY A 443 24.95 -11.68 14.14
CA GLY A 443 23.69 -12.06 13.52
C GLY A 443 23.30 -11.19 12.33
N GLU A 444 22.62 -11.79 11.37
CA GLU A 444 22.00 -11.11 10.22
C GLU A 444 20.57 -11.66 10.05
N GLY A 445 19.63 -10.79 9.66
CA GLY A 445 18.24 -11.16 9.42
C GLY A 445 17.43 -10.00 8.83
N GLY A 446 16.12 -10.19 8.67
CA GLY A 446 15.23 -9.19 8.06
C GLY A 446 15.12 -7.85 8.82
N TYR A 447 15.67 -7.76 10.03
CA TYR A 447 15.65 -6.58 10.91
C TYR A 447 17.03 -5.94 11.08
N GLY A 448 17.98 -6.25 10.19
CA GLY A 448 19.32 -5.67 10.17
C GLY A 448 20.45 -6.63 10.51
N LYS A 449 21.65 -6.07 10.66
CA LYS A 449 22.87 -6.76 11.13
C LYS A 449 23.14 -6.42 12.59
N VAL A 450 23.62 -7.39 13.35
CA VAL A 450 23.99 -7.25 14.76
C VAL A 450 25.48 -7.51 14.92
N TYR A 451 26.20 -6.59 15.56
CA TYR A 451 27.64 -6.67 15.79
C TYR A 451 27.96 -6.66 17.30
N ARG A 452 28.88 -7.52 17.75
CA ARG A 452 29.49 -7.43 19.09
C ARG A 452 30.49 -6.27 19.13
N CYS A 453 30.50 -5.53 20.23
CA CYS A 453 31.39 -4.38 20.42
C CYS A 453 31.66 -4.17 21.92
N SER A 454 32.49 -3.17 22.24
CA SER A 454 32.52 -2.60 23.58
C SER A 454 32.40 -1.09 23.50
N LEU A 455 31.47 -0.53 24.27
CA LEU A 455 31.21 0.89 24.43
C LEU A 455 31.34 1.21 25.92
N ASP A 456 32.10 2.25 26.29
CA ASP A 456 32.39 2.59 27.69
C ASP A 456 32.96 1.42 28.53
N ASN A 457 33.80 0.56 27.92
CA ASN A 457 34.28 -0.72 28.48
C ASN A 457 33.17 -1.75 28.83
N THR A 458 31.92 -1.48 28.45
CA THR A 458 30.78 -2.40 28.60
C THR A 458 30.64 -3.26 27.35
N PRO A 459 30.52 -4.60 27.46
CA PRO A 459 30.19 -5.47 26.33
C PRO A 459 28.79 -5.19 25.80
N ALA A 460 28.67 -4.88 24.50
CA ALA A 460 27.44 -4.43 23.88
C ALA A 460 27.19 -5.05 22.49
N ALA A 461 25.93 -5.08 22.08
CA ALA A 461 25.48 -5.57 20.78
C ALA A 461 24.78 -4.44 20.00
N VAL A 462 25.36 -4.02 18.87
CA VAL A 462 24.80 -2.98 18.00
C VAL A 462 23.99 -3.61 16.88
N LYS A 463 22.67 -3.37 16.85
CA LYS A 463 21.75 -3.73 15.76
C LYS A 463 21.59 -2.52 14.83
N VAL A 464 21.95 -2.66 13.54
CA VAL A 464 21.92 -1.60 12.52
C VAL A 464 20.69 -1.78 11.63
N VAL A 465 19.77 -0.80 11.65
CA VAL A 465 18.48 -0.80 10.94
C VAL A 465 18.51 0.15 9.72
N GLN A 466 17.82 -0.22 8.63
CA GLN A 466 17.84 0.54 7.38
C GLN A 466 16.73 1.61 7.31
N LEU A 467 17.08 2.84 7.67
CA LEU A 467 16.19 4.02 7.65
C LEU A 467 16.06 4.61 6.23
N GLU A 468 15.41 3.88 5.32
CA GLU A 468 15.23 4.30 3.91
C GLU A 468 14.20 5.42 3.69
N THR A 469 13.34 5.72 4.67
CA THR A 469 12.28 6.74 4.56
C THR A 469 12.09 7.51 5.87
N SER A 470 11.55 8.72 5.79
CA SER A 470 11.23 9.55 6.97
C SER A 470 10.21 8.87 7.90
N GLU A 471 9.29 8.08 7.32
CA GLU A 471 8.34 7.24 8.07
C GLU A 471 9.08 6.21 8.93
N LYS A 472 10.04 5.47 8.34
CA LYS A 472 10.91 4.54 9.08
C LYS A 472 11.75 5.24 10.15
N LYS A 473 12.22 6.47 9.91
CA LYS A 473 12.92 7.27 10.94
C LYS A 473 11.99 7.56 12.14
N GLN A 474 10.74 7.94 11.89
CA GLN A 474 9.76 8.17 12.97
C GLN A 474 9.31 6.89 13.68
N GLU A 475 9.16 5.78 12.97
CA GLU A 475 8.89 4.45 13.54
C GLU A 475 10.03 4.02 14.47
N PHE A 476 11.28 4.10 13.99
CA PHE A 476 12.48 3.81 14.77
C PHE A 476 12.61 4.69 16.03
N LEU A 477 12.29 5.99 15.93
CA LEU A 477 12.33 6.88 17.10
C LEU A 477 11.33 6.49 18.19
N LYS A 478 10.11 6.09 17.80
CA LYS A 478 9.12 5.53 18.74
C LYS A 478 9.57 4.18 19.30
N GLU A 479 10.23 3.34 18.49
CA GLU A 479 10.83 2.08 18.94
C GLU A 479 11.90 2.33 20.02
N VAL A 480 12.79 3.31 19.83
CA VAL A 480 13.82 3.71 20.83
C VAL A 480 13.17 4.19 22.12
N GLU A 481 12.21 5.12 22.04
CA GLU A 481 11.49 5.66 23.19
C GLU A 481 10.75 4.56 23.99
N PHE A 482 10.13 3.61 23.30
CA PHE A 482 9.46 2.47 23.90
C PHE A 482 10.47 1.50 24.55
N LEU A 483 11.50 1.09 23.82
CA LEU A 483 12.51 0.14 24.30
C LEU A 483 13.35 0.69 25.46
N SER A 484 13.55 2.01 25.56
CA SER A 484 14.29 2.61 26.69
C SER A 484 13.57 2.44 28.03
N GLN A 485 12.24 2.25 28.01
CA GLN A 485 11.42 2.06 29.21
C GLN A 485 11.33 0.59 29.66
N LEU A 486 11.76 -0.37 28.82
CA LEU A 486 11.67 -1.80 29.13
C LEU A 486 12.86 -2.30 29.95
N GLN A 487 12.73 -2.28 31.28
CA GLN A 487 13.73 -2.81 32.21
C GLN A 487 13.19 -3.98 33.03
N HIS A 488 13.62 -5.21 32.70
CA HIS A 488 13.26 -6.43 33.42
C HIS A 488 14.42 -7.45 33.36
N PRO A 489 14.70 -8.26 34.42
CA PRO A 489 15.83 -9.20 34.42
C PRO A 489 15.83 -10.22 33.27
N HIS A 490 14.66 -10.53 32.71
CA HIS A 490 14.47 -11.52 31.64
C HIS A 490 14.04 -10.90 30.30
N VAL A 491 14.31 -9.62 30.09
CA VAL A 491 14.20 -8.92 28.79
C VAL A 491 15.54 -8.27 28.46
N VAL A 492 15.99 -8.36 27.21
CA VAL A 492 17.26 -7.76 26.77
C VAL A 492 17.15 -6.24 26.79
N ARG A 493 17.94 -5.61 27.67
CA ARG A 493 17.92 -4.18 27.95
C ARG A 493 18.61 -3.38 26.84
N LEU A 494 17.96 -2.31 26.40
CA LEU A 494 18.57 -1.25 25.60
C LEU A 494 19.57 -0.46 26.48
N LEU A 495 20.81 -0.31 26.02
CA LEU A 495 21.81 0.57 26.62
C LEU A 495 21.69 2.00 26.07
N GLY A 496 21.31 2.12 24.80
CA GLY A 496 21.25 3.39 24.08
C GLY A 496 21.03 3.23 22.59
N ALA A 497 21.18 4.32 21.84
CA ALA A 497 20.98 4.35 20.39
C ALA A 497 21.82 5.45 19.71
N CYS A 498 22.02 5.33 18.39
CA CYS A 498 22.37 6.43 17.50
C CYS A 498 21.23 6.56 16.47
N PRO A 499 20.22 7.41 16.76
CA PRO A 499 19.04 7.56 15.89
C PRO A 499 19.33 8.06 14.48
N GLU A 500 20.36 8.89 14.33
CA GLU A 500 20.81 9.48 13.06
C GLU A 500 21.21 8.40 12.05
N ASN A 501 21.69 7.25 12.54
CA ASN A 501 22.20 6.14 11.75
C ASN A 501 21.45 4.81 12.01
N GLY A 502 20.27 4.86 12.63
CA GLY A 502 19.41 3.68 12.84
C GLY A 502 20.04 2.57 13.67
N CYS A 503 20.93 2.91 14.62
CA CYS A 503 21.65 1.92 15.42
C CYS A 503 21.05 1.81 16.84
N LEU A 504 20.70 0.59 17.23
CA LEU A 504 20.23 0.24 18.59
C LEU A 504 21.34 -0.50 19.34
N VAL A 505 21.65 -0.07 20.56
CA VAL A 505 22.74 -0.64 21.38
C VAL A 505 22.12 -1.41 22.55
N TYR A 506 22.32 -2.73 22.58
CA TYR A 506 21.83 -3.61 23.65
C TYR A 506 22.97 -4.17 24.49
N GLU A 507 22.67 -4.73 25.66
CA GLU A 507 23.62 -5.55 26.42
C GLU A 507 24.03 -6.80 25.61
N TYR A 508 25.33 -7.11 25.59
CA TYR A 508 25.82 -8.34 24.94
C TYR A 508 25.62 -9.54 25.86
N LEU A 509 25.01 -10.62 25.34
CA LEU A 509 24.82 -11.87 26.07
C LEU A 509 25.76 -12.94 25.49
N GLU A 510 26.72 -13.36 26.31
CA GLU A 510 27.94 -14.05 25.88
C GLU A 510 27.70 -15.50 25.45
N ASN A 511 26.66 -16.15 25.99
CA ASN A 511 26.35 -17.53 25.67
C ASN A 511 25.50 -17.70 24.41
N GLY A 512 25.05 -16.63 23.75
CA GLY A 512 24.32 -16.71 22.49
C GLY A 512 22.85 -17.10 22.65
N SER A 513 22.26 -17.67 21.60
CA SER A 513 20.82 -17.99 21.53
C SER A 513 20.49 -19.43 21.91
N LEU A 514 19.29 -19.64 22.45
CA LEU A 514 18.80 -20.96 22.87
C LEU A 514 18.61 -21.92 21.67
N GLU A 515 18.44 -21.39 20.46
CA GLU A 515 18.43 -22.16 19.20
C GLU A 515 19.75 -22.91 18.96
N GLU A 516 20.89 -22.33 19.34
CA GLU A 516 22.20 -22.96 19.17
C GLU A 516 22.38 -24.17 20.09
N TYR A 517 21.85 -24.09 21.32
CA TYR A 517 21.88 -25.20 22.30
C TYR A 517 20.90 -26.32 21.99
N ILE A 518 19.79 -26.03 21.30
CA ILE A 518 18.79 -27.03 20.90
C ILE A 518 19.25 -27.82 19.66
N PHE A 519 20.01 -27.19 18.77
CA PHE A 519 20.45 -27.79 17.49
C PHE A 519 21.98 -27.93 17.36
N HIS A 520 22.72 -27.89 18.47
CA HIS A 520 24.19 -28.07 18.56
C HIS A 520 25.00 -27.19 17.60
N GLN A 521 24.49 -26.00 17.30
CA GLN A 521 25.17 -25.05 16.41
C GLN A 521 26.39 -24.47 17.13
N ASN A 522 27.39 -23.99 16.39
CA ASN A 522 28.61 -23.36 16.94
C ASN A 522 29.35 -24.25 17.97
N ASN A 523 29.22 -25.58 17.86
CA ASN A 523 29.70 -26.59 18.83
C ASN A 523 29.17 -26.40 20.26
N LYS A 524 28.00 -25.77 20.43
CA LYS A 524 27.37 -25.59 21.75
C LYS A 524 26.95 -26.94 22.35
N PRO A 525 27.37 -27.28 23.58
CA PRO A 525 26.95 -28.52 24.26
C PRO A 525 25.49 -28.41 24.75
N SER A 526 24.84 -29.55 24.94
CA SER A 526 23.46 -29.62 25.44
C SER A 526 23.31 -28.99 26.83
N LEU A 527 22.31 -28.12 27.00
CA LEU A 527 21.97 -27.59 28.34
C LEU A 527 21.48 -28.73 29.25
N PRO A 528 21.97 -28.84 30.51
CA PRO A 528 21.40 -29.74 31.51
C PRO A 528 19.92 -29.46 31.78
N TRP A 529 19.15 -30.50 32.14
CA TRP A 529 17.69 -30.39 32.34
C TRP A 529 17.29 -29.27 33.30
N PHE A 530 18.03 -29.08 34.40
CA PHE A 530 17.75 -28.05 35.41
C PHE A 530 17.96 -26.63 34.89
N ILE A 531 18.90 -26.42 33.95
CA ILE A 531 19.05 -25.14 33.24
C ILE A 531 17.87 -24.92 32.30
N ARG A 532 17.37 -25.95 31.61
CA ARG A 532 16.18 -25.82 30.75
C ARG A 532 14.94 -25.44 31.55
N PHE A 533 14.72 -26.07 32.70
CA PHE A 533 13.64 -25.71 33.64
C PHE A 533 13.75 -24.25 34.10
N LYS A 534 14.96 -23.82 34.49
CA LYS A 534 15.26 -22.42 34.86
C LYS A 534 14.92 -21.45 33.73
N VAL A 535 15.43 -21.70 32.52
CA VAL A 535 15.20 -20.86 31.33
C VAL A 535 13.70 -20.75 31.00
N ILE A 536 12.94 -21.83 31.11
CA ILE A 536 11.48 -21.80 30.87
C ILE A 536 10.78 -20.88 31.87
N PHE A 537 11.09 -21.00 33.16
CA PHE A 537 10.53 -20.13 34.20
C PHE A 537 10.93 -18.65 34.02
N GLU A 538 12.22 -18.39 33.75
CA GLU A 538 12.73 -17.04 33.48
C GLU A 538 12.03 -16.38 32.28
N VAL A 539 11.81 -17.13 31.18
CA VAL A 539 11.06 -16.66 30.00
C VAL A 539 9.59 -16.41 30.33
N ALA A 540 8.94 -17.26 31.14
CA ALA A 540 7.57 -17.02 31.60
C ALA A 540 7.46 -15.70 32.39
N CYS A 541 8.41 -15.43 33.30
CA CYS A 541 8.49 -14.14 34.00
C CYS A 541 8.73 -12.98 33.03
N GLY A 542 9.56 -13.15 32.01
CA GLY A 542 9.78 -12.15 30.94
C GLY A 542 8.50 -11.81 30.18
N LEU A 543 7.71 -12.81 29.78
CA LEU A 543 6.42 -12.63 29.12
C LEU A 543 5.39 -11.99 30.06
N ALA A 544 5.27 -12.47 31.30
CA ALA A 544 4.31 -11.94 32.27
C ALA A 544 4.60 -10.50 32.70
N PHE A 545 5.84 -10.02 32.55
CA PHE A 545 6.18 -8.60 32.62
C PHE A 545 5.59 -7.83 31.43
N LEU A 546 5.92 -8.23 30.19
CA LEU A 546 5.43 -7.59 28.96
C LEU A 546 3.88 -7.55 28.91
N HIS A 547 3.23 -8.67 29.20
CA HIS A 547 1.77 -8.80 29.26
C HIS A 547 1.11 -8.04 30.43
N SER A 548 1.87 -7.59 31.44
CA SER A 548 1.37 -6.77 32.56
C SER A 548 1.57 -5.26 32.37
N SER A 549 2.12 -4.85 31.23
CA SER A 549 2.35 -3.45 30.89
C SER A 549 1.04 -2.65 30.80
N LYS A 550 1.13 -1.33 30.96
CA LYS A 550 -0.01 -0.41 30.94
C LYS A 550 0.30 0.82 30.06
N PRO A 551 -0.70 1.44 29.39
CA PRO A 551 -2.13 1.11 29.45
C PRO A 551 -2.49 -0.25 28.84
N GLU A 552 -1.73 -0.72 27.85
CA GLU A 552 -1.98 -1.98 27.13
C GLU A 552 -0.89 -3.04 27.36
N PRO A 553 -1.23 -4.35 27.25
CA PRO A 553 -0.25 -5.43 27.26
C PRO A 553 0.65 -5.37 26.00
N ILE A 554 1.93 -5.65 26.19
CA ILE A 554 2.92 -5.76 25.10
C ILE A 554 2.97 -7.21 24.64
N VAL A 555 2.47 -7.51 23.44
CA VAL A 555 2.53 -8.85 22.84
C VAL A 555 3.79 -8.97 21.99
N HIS A 556 4.64 -9.96 22.23
CA HIS A 556 5.97 -10.10 21.62
C HIS A 556 5.95 -10.58 20.16
N CYS A 557 4.93 -11.35 19.75
CA CYS A 557 4.60 -11.77 18.38
C CYS A 557 5.63 -12.68 17.66
N ASN A 558 6.88 -12.76 18.13
CA ASN A 558 7.94 -13.53 17.49
C ASN A 558 8.80 -14.30 18.52
N LEU A 559 8.17 -14.87 19.54
CA LEU A 559 8.88 -15.70 20.53
C LEU A 559 9.32 -17.03 19.90
N LYS A 560 10.57 -17.43 20.14
CA LYS A 560 11.20 -18.68 19.70
C LYS A 560 12.58 -18.82 20.35
N PRO A 561 13.21 -20.02 20.37
CA PRO A 561 14.56 -20.20 20.91
C PRO A 561 15.61 -19.22 20.39
N ARG A 562 15.54 -18.80 19.11
CA ARG A 562 16.47 -17.81 18.53
C ARG A 562 16.42 -16.43 19.18
N ASN A 563 15.26 -16.07 19.71
CA ASN A 563 14.98 -14.79 20.35
C ASN A 563 15.05 -14.89 21.88
N ILE A 564 15.55 -16.01 22.41
CA ILE A 564 15.87 -16.18 23.84
C ILE A 564 17.39 -16.30 23.94
N LEU A 565 18.03 -15.30 24.52
CA LEU A 565 19.48 -15.21 24.64
C LEU A 565 19.93 -15.56 26.07
N LEU A 566 21.13 -16.14 26.22
CA LEU A 566 21.72 -16.51 27.50
C LEU A 566 22.97 -15.69 27.79
N ASN A 567 23.08 -15.13 29.00
CA ASN A 567 24.33 -14.52 29.46
C ASN A 567 25.32 -15.57 30.00
N ARG A 568 26.53 -15.14 30.38
CA ARG A 568 27.57 -15.97 31.02
C ARG A 568 27.10 -16.84 32.19
N ASN A 569 26.09 -16.39 32.95
CA ASN A 569 25.54 -17.11 34.11
C ASN A 569 24.32 -17.98 33.76
N TYR A 570 24.09 -18.27 32.47
CA TYR A 570 22.92 -18.99 31.95
C TYR A 570 21.59 -18.41 32.43
N VAL A 571 21.53 -17.09 32.65
CA VAL A 571 20.29 -16.33 32.82
C VAL A 571 19.77 -15.96 31.44
N SER A 572 18.52 -16.34 31.17
CA SER A 572 17.84 -16.09 29.91
C SER A 572 17.16 -14.73 29.87
N LYS A 573 17.13 -14.14 28.67
CA LYS A 573 16.44 -12.90 28.35
C LYS A 573 15.76 -12.97 26.98
N ILE A 574 14.56 -12.41 26.89
CA ILE A 574 13.80 -12.26 25.63
C ILE A 574 14.38 -11.09 24.83
N ALA A 575 14.71 -11.33 23.56
CA ALA A 575 15.29 -10.39 22.62
C ALA A 575 14.36 -10.14 21.42
N ASN A 576 14.57 -9.04 20.69
CA ASN A 576 13.75 -8.60 19.56
C ASN A 576 12.30 -8.17 19.90
N VAL A 577 12.09 -7.67 21.13
CA VAL A 577 10.85 -6.96 21.56
C VAL A 577 10.54 -5.73 20.68
N SER A 578 11.48 -5.30 19.84
CA SER A 578 11.27 -4.40 18.69
C SER A 578 10.13 -4.79 17.74
N LEU A 579 9.65 -6.04 17.80
CA LEU A 579 8.56 -6.56 16.97
C LEU A 579 7.24 -6.67 17.73
N ALA A 580 7.22 -6.25 19.00
CA ALA A 580 6.06 -6.35 19.84
C ALA A 580 4.99 -5.32 19.44
N LYS A 581 3.72 -5.73 19.39
CA LYS A 581 2.61 -4.84 19.05
C LYS A 581 1.79 -4.52 20.31
N LEU A 582 1.47 -3.23 20.49
CA LEU A 582 0.44 -2.80 21.43
C LEU A 582 -0.94 -3.17 20.88
N VAL A 583 -1.87 -3.53 21.76
CA VAL A 583 -3.22 -4.01 21.39
C VAL A 583 -4.19 -2.85 21.01
N THR A 584 -3.78 -1.59 21.21
CA THR A 584 -4.61 -0.37 21.20
C THR A 584 -5.20 0.07 19.84
N ASP A 585 -4.85 -0.60 18.74
CA ASP A 585 -5.23 -0.20 17.38
C ASP A 585 -6.74 -0.49 17.09
N VAL A 586 -7.43 -1.23 17.99
CA VAL A 586 -8.84 -1.62 17.87
C VAL A 586 -9.74 -0.52 18.43
N SER A 587 -10.33 0.31 17.56
CA SER A 587 -11.45 1.17 17.98
C SER A 587 -12.64 0.32 18.42
N LEU A 588 -13.14 0.56 19.63
CA LEU A 588 -14.25 -0.17 20.23
C LEU A 588 -15.62 0.29 19.68
N ASP A 589 -15.77 0.30 18.35
CA ASP A 589 -17.06 0.41 17.63
C ASP A 589 -16.84 0.15 16.13
N ASN A 590 -16.80 -1.13 15.73
CA ASN A 590 -17.19 -1.73 14.44
C ASN A 590 -16.52 -3.10 14.26
N VAL A 591 -17.29 -4.16 13.98
CA VAL A 591 -16.75 -5.52 13.75
C VAL A 591 -16.28 -5.67 12.29
N MET A 592 -15.26 -4.90 11.88
CA MET A 592 -14.56 -5.05 10.59
C MET A 592 -13.08 -4.63 10.64
N MET A 593 -12.30 -5.15 9.69
CA MET A 593 -10.94 -4.69 9.31
C MET A 593 -9.76 -4.96 10.25
N TYR A 594 -9.56 -6.22 10.65
CA TYR A 594 -8.22 -6.74 11.06
C TYR A 594 -7.51 -7.62 10.01
N LYS A 595 -8.11 -7.81 8.83
CA LYS A 595 -7.66 -8.76 7.78
C LYS A 595 -6.45 -8.32 6.91
N HIS A 596 -5.72 -7.26 7.27
CA HIS A 596 -4.68 -6.69 6.38
C HIS A 596 -3.35 -6.26 7.05
N SER A 597 -3.05 -6.72 8.27
CA SER A 597 -1.64 -6.77 8.72
C SER A 597 -0.91 -7.93 8.02
N VAL A 598 0.38 -7.77 7.73
CA VAL A 598 1.23 -8.91 7.34
C VAL A 598 1.26 -9.90 8.52
N LEU A 599 1.02 -11.19 8.27
CA LEU A 599 1.04 -12.22 9.30
C LEU A 599 2.39 -12.22 10.02
N ALA A 600 2.40 -11.79 11.28
CA ALA A 600 3.63 -11.57 12.04
C ALA A 600 4.02 -12.83 12.82
N GLY A 601 5.30 -13.22 12.74
CA GLY A 601 5.86 -14.33 13.50
C GLY A 601 6.73 -15.26 12.65
N THR A 602 7.09 -16.41 13.24
CA THR A 602 7.89 -17.45 12.58
C THR A 602 7.04 -18.72 12.37
N LEU A 603 7.12 -19.33 11.18
CA LEU A 603 6.39 -20.56 10.86
C LEU A 603 6.58 -21.64 11.94
N HIS A 604 5.49 -22.30 12.34
CA HIS A 604 5.36 -23.23 13.48
C HIS A 604 5.42 -22.62 14.90
N TYR A 605 5.67 -21.31 15.05
CA TYR A 605 5.48 -20.56 16.30
C TYR A 605 4.31 -19.57 16.23
N ILE A 606 3.80 -19.29 15.03
CA ILE A 606 2.57 -18.53 14.80
C ILE A 606 1.40 -19.31 15.41
N ASP A 607 0.69 -18.66 16.32
CA ASP A 607 -0.54 -19.12 16.93
C ASP A 607 -1.61 -19.46 15.86
N PRO A 608 -2.19 -20.68 15.85
CA PRO A 608 -3.18 -21.09 14.86
C PRO A 608 -4.50 -20.31 14.96
N ASP A 609 -4.90 -19.87 16.15
CA ASP A 609 -6.10 -19.06 16.36
C ASP A 609 -5.86 -17.63 15.82
N TYR A 610 -4.67 -17.05 16.01
CA TYR A 610 -4.26 -15.81 15.36
C TYR A 610 -4.21 -15.96 13.82
N HIS A 611 -3.64 -17.06 13.32
CA HIS A 611 -3.60 -17.35 11.88
C HIS A 611 -5.01 -17.46 11.26
N GLN A 612 -6.00 -17.99 11.99
CA GLN A 612 -7.37 -18.15 11.52
C GLN A 612 -8.23 -16.88 11.69
N THR A 613 -8.08 -16.14 12.80
CA THR A 613 -8.92 -14.99 13.14
C THR A 613 -8.34 -13.63 12.74
N GLY A 614 -7.01 -13.53 12.65
CA GLY A 614 -6.28 -12.27 12.56
C GLY A 614 -6.14 -11.51 13.89
N MET A 615 -6.69 -12.02 14.99
CA MET A 615 -6.61 -11.40 16.32
C MET A 615 -5.35 -11.84 17.06
N ILE A 616 -4.58 -10.87 17.56
CA ILE A 616 -3.33 -11.12 18.28
C ILE A 616 -3.44 -10.66 19.73
N GLY A 617 -2.88 -11.44 20.66
CA GLY A 617 -2.96 -11.16 22.10
C GLY A 617 -1.92 -11.93 22.91
N PRO A 618 -1.90 -11.77 24.25
CA PRO A 618 -0.98 -12.49 25.14
C PRO A 618 -0.95 -14.01 24.92
N ASN A 619 -2.10 -14.61 24.62
CA ASN A 619 -2.25 -16.05 24.39
C ASN A 619 -1.52 -16.52 23.11
N SER A 620 -1.16 -15.62 22.19
CA SER A 620 -0.37 -15.94 20.99
C SER A 620 1.12 -16.10 21.30
N ASP A 621 1.66 -15.32 22.25
CA ASP A 621 2.99 -15.58 22.79
C ASP A 621 3.00 -16.88 23.62
N LEU A 622 1.91 -17.15 24.35
CA LEU A 622 1.76 -18.36 25.14
C LEU A 622 1.81 -19.64 24.28
N TYR A 623 1.23 -19.62 23.07
CA TYR A 623 1.38 -20.70 22.09
C TYR A 623 2.84 -20.92 21.71
N ALA A 624 3.54 -19.85 21.31
CA ALA A 624 4.96 -19.91 20.95
C ALA A 624 5.87 -20.34 22.12
N PHE A 625 5.47 -20.00 23.36
CA PHE A 625 6.12 -20.44 24.59
C PHE A 625 5.88 -21.94 24.84
N GLY A 626 4.67 -22.44 24.63
CA GLY A 626 4.35 -23.88 24.65
C GLY A 626 5.23 -24.67 23.69
N ILE A 627 5.31 -24.25 22.42
CA ILE A 627 6.22 -24.85 21.42
C ILE A 627 7.68 -24.83 21.92
N THR A 628 8.13 -23.72 22.50
CA THR A 628 9.49 -23.56 23.04
C THR A 628 9.78 -24.54 24.20
N ILE A 629 8.81 -24.77 25.11
CA ILE A 629 8.92 -25.78 26.18
C ILE A 629 9.11 -27.18 25.57
N LEU A 630 8.27 -27.56 24.61
CA LEU A 630 8.31 -28.89 24.00
C LEU A 630 9.63 -29.14 23.25
N GLN A 631 10.20 -28.10 22.62
CA GLN A 631 11.52 -28.19 22.00
C GLN A 631 12.64 -28.36 23.03
N LEU A 632 12.58 -27.65 24.16
CA LEU A 632 13.58 -27.78 25.22
C LEU A 632 13.58 -29.15 25.88
N LEU A 633 12.44 -29.84 25.94
CA LEU A 633 12.37 -31.22 26.43
C LEU A 633 12.90 -32.25 25.44
N THR A 634 12.76 -32.02 24.13
CA THR A 634 12.95 -33.06 23.09
C THR A 634 14.14 -32.84 22.14
N ALA A 635 14.69 -31.62 22.09
CA ALA A 635 15.64 -31.15 21.07
C ALA A 635 15.16 -31.31 19.60
N ARG A 636 13.84 -31.31 19.38
CA ARG A 636 13.23 -31.53 18.05
C ARG A 636 12.88 -30.23 17.33
N GLN A 637 12.70 -30.35 16.01
CA GLN A 637 12.05 -29.32 15.19
C GLN A 637 10.58 -29.15 15.60
N PRO A 638 9.97 -27.96 15.45
CA PRO A 638 8.61 -27.70 15.93
C PRO A 638 7.51 -28.33 15.06
N SER A 639 7.82 -28.68 13.81
CA SER A 639 6.88 -29.33 12.88
C SER A 639 6.41 -30.68 13.41
N GLY A 640 5.10 -30.82 13.67
CA GLY A 640 4.48 -32.03 14.23
C GLY A 640 4.77 -32.29 15.72
N LEU A 641 5.48 -31.38 16.39
CA LEU A 641 6.01 -31.61 17.74
C LEU A 641 4.92 -31.78 18.81
N VAL A 642 3.89 -30.94 18.78
CA VAL A 642 2.77 -30.98 19.74
C VAL A 642 2.16 -32.39 19.77
N HIS A 643 1.75 -32.90 18.61
CA HIS A 643 1.17 -34.24 18.50
C HIS A 643 2.15 -35.37 18.86
N ALA A 644 3.44 -35.20 18.59
CA ALA A 644 4.46 -36.18 18.99
C ALA A 644 4.61 -36.28 20.52
N VAL A 645 4.62 -35.14 21.23
CA VAL A 645 4.68 -35.13 22.71
C VAL A 645 3.35 -35.56 23.31
N GLU A 646 2.22 -35.09 22.79
CA GLU A 646 0.87 -35.48 23.20
C GLU A 646 0.69 -37.00 23.17
N ASN A 647 1.07 -37.65 22.07
CA ASN A 647 1.02 -39.11 21.94
C ASN A 647 1.94 -39.82 22.94
N ALA A 648 3.15 -39.31 23.17
CA ALA A 648 4.10 -39.92 24.09
C ALA A 648 3.63 -39.81 25.56
N VAL A 649 3.08 -38.66 25.95
CA VAL A 649 2.46 -38.45 27.27
C VAL A 649 1.22 -39.32 27.45
N LYS A 650 0.34 -39.43 26.44
CA LYS A 650 -0.83 -40.32 26.46
C LYS A 650 -0.47 -41.81 26.56
N LYS A 651 0.72 -42.22 26.10
CA LYS A 651 1.21 -43.61 26.11
C LYS A 651 2.20 -43.93 27.23
N GLY A 652 2.59 -42.96 28.06
CA GLY A 652 3.65 -43.14 29.06
C GLY A 652 5.07 -43.31 28.48
N THR A 653 5.27 -42.99 27.21
CA THR A 653 6.54 -43.16 26.47
C THR A 653 7.33 -41.85 26.28
N LEU A 654 7.08 -40.84 27.12
CA LEU A 654 7.77 -39.53 27.06
C LEU A 654 9.30 -39.67 27.05
N THR A 655 9.84 -40.62 27.82
CA THR A 655 11.28 -40.96 27.90
C THR A 655 11.92 -41.30 26.55
N GLU A 656 11.17 -41.85 25.59
CA GLU A 656 11.67 -42.21 24.27
C GLU A 656 11.95 -40.98 23.38
N ILE A 657 11.22 -39.88 23.66
CA ILE A 657 11.24 -38.67 22.84
C ILE A 657 11.99 -37.48 23.45
N LEU A 658 12.32 -37.54 24.75
CA LEU A 658 13.20 -36.58 25.41
C LEU A 658 14.56 -36.50 24.72
N ASP A 659 15.25 -35.38 24.92
CA ASP A 659 16.60 -35.17 24.43
C ASP A 659 17.59 -36.16 25.09
N LYS A 660 18.02 -37.14 24.28
CA LYS A 660 18.92 -38.25 24.67
C LYS A 660 20.36 -37.80 24.96
N SER A 661 20.71 -36.55 24.65
CA SER A 661 22.00 -35.96 25.04
C SER A 661 22.01 -35.42 26.48
N VAL A 662 20.86 -35.43 27.17
CA VAL A 662 20.73 -35.02 28.58
C VAL A 662 20.38 -36.23 29.44
N THR A 663 21.17 -36.43 30.50
CA THR A 663 20.98 -37.49 31.50
C THR A 663 20.28 -36.96 32.75
N GLY A 664 19.60 -37.84 33.49
CA GLY A 664 19.08 -37.52 34.83
C GLY A 664 17.78 -36.71 34.86
N TRP A 665 16.97 -36.75 33.80
CA TRP A 665 15.65 -36.12 33.76
C TRP A 665 14.77 -36.57 34.95
N PRO A 666 14.24 -35.66 35.79
CA PRO A 666 13.28 -36.01 36.84
C PRO A 666 11.91 -36.25 36.18
N LEU A 667 11.55 -37.51 35.98
CA LEU A 667 10.50 -37.88 35.02
C LEU A 667 9.11 -37.32 35.36
N THR A 668 8.73 -37.29 36.63
CA THR A 668 7.43 -36.77 37.09
C THR A 668 7.30 -35.28 36.80
N GLU A 669 8.31 -34.51 37.18
CA GLU A 669 8.43 -33.07 36.96
C GLU A 669 8.57 -32.74 35.45
N THR A 670 9.23 -33.61 34.69
CA THR A 670 9.39 -33.48 33.24
C THR A 670 8.09 -33.76 32.49
N GLU A 671 7.27 -34.71 32.95
CA GLU A 671 5.94 -34.96 32.38
C GLU A 671 4.96 -33.84 32.74
N GLU A 672 5.00 -33.31 33.97
CA GLU A 672 4.21 -32.13 34.33
C GLU A 672 4.59 -30.92 33.47
N LEU A 673 5.89 -30.68 33.25
CA LEU A 673 6.37 -29.63 32.36
C LEU A 673 5.94 -29.85 30.90
N ALA A 674 5.95 -31.10 30.41
CA ALA A 674 5.44 -31.43 29.08
C ALA A 674 3.93 -31.17 28.97
N ARG A 675 3.15 -31.52 29.99
CA ARG A 675 1.69 -31.25 30.05
C ARG A 675 1.39 -29.75 30.09
N THR A 676 2.19 -28.96 30.81
CA THR A 676 2.10 -27.49 30.80
C THR A 676 2.44 -26.92 29.41
N GLY A 677 3.49 -27.42 28.76
CA GLY A 677 3.85 -27.02 27.39
C GLY A 677 2.77 -27.35 26.35
N LEU A 678 2.13 -28.52 26.48
CA LEU A 678 0.99 -28.93 25.65
C LEU A 678 -0.22 -28.01 25.86
N LYS A 679 -0.62 -27.75 27.12
CA LYS A 679 -1.71 -26.81 27.46
C LYS A 679 -1.48 -25.41 26.88
N CYS A 680 -0.25 -24.90 26.95
CA CYS A 680 0.10 -23.59 26.38
C CYS A 680 0.00 -23.60 24.84
N ALA A 681 0.27 -24.74 24.21
CA ALA A 681 0.22 -24.94 22.75
C ALA A 681 -1.14 -25.46 22.22
N GLU A 682 -2.22 -25.35 23.00
CA GLU A 682 -3.57 -25.72 22.54
C GLU A 682 -4.03 -24.88 21.35
N PHE A 683 -4.87 -25.48 20.49
CA PHE A 683 -5.29 -24.82 19.23
C PHE A 683 -6.05 -23.52 19.53
N ARG A 684 -7.10 -23.59 20.36
CA ARG A 684 -7.93 -22.43 20.69
C ARG A 684 -7.29 -21.63 21.82
N CYS A 685 -7.22 -20.31 21.65
CA CYS A 685 -6.70 -19.39 22.66
C CYS A 685 -7.51 -19.40 23.97
N GLN A 686 -8.76 -19.86 23.95
CA GLN A 686 -9.64 -20.00 25.12
C GLN A 686 -9.38 -21.28 25.94
N ASP A 687 -8.73 -22.29 25.35
CA ASP A 687 -8.43 -23.56 26.02
C ASP A 687 -7.01 -23.56 26.63
N ARG A 688 -6.29 -22.43 26.52
CA ARG A 688 -4.95 -22.20 27.07
C ARG A 688 -5.04 -21.62 28.50
N PRO A 689 -4.14 -22.01 29.42
CA PRO A 689 -4.14 -21.57 30.82
C PRO A 689 -3.64 -20.13 30.99
N ASP A 690 -3.97 -19.48 32.11
CA ASP A 690 -3.41 -18.16 32.40
C ASP A 690 -1.90 -18.21 32.73
N LEU A 691 -1.11 -17.31 32.13
CA LEU A 691 0.34 -17.29 32.29
C LEU A 691 0.78 -17.00 33.74
N ARG A 692 0.06 -16.13 34.46
CA ARG A 692 0.41 -15.64 35.79
C ARG A 692 -0.19 -16.49 36.90
N GLU A 693 -1.45 -16.88 36.77
CA GLU A 693 -2.21 -17.57 37.82
C GLU A 693 -2.10 -19.11 37.74
N GLU A 694 -1.86 -19.69 36.56
CA GLU A 694 -1.69 -21.14 36.40
C GLU A 694 -0.26 -21.55 36.04
N VAL A 695 0.33 -20.95 34.99
CA VAL A 695 1.60 -21.44 34.41
C VAL A 695 2.80 -21.09 35.30
N ILE A 696 2.96 -19.82 35.68
CA ILE A 696 4.09 -19.38 36.52
C ILE A 696 4.18 -20.12 37.87
N PRO A 697 3.09 -20.38 38.62
CA PRO A 697 3.16 -21.13 39.88
C PRO A 697 3.66 -22.57 39.70
N VAL A 698 3.23 -23.26 38.62
CA VAL A 698 3.74 -24.60 38.27
C VAL A 698 5.22 -24.55 37.93
N LEU A 699 5.63 -23.64 37.03
CA LEU A 699 7.04 -23.48 36.64
C LEU A 699 7.95 -23.09 37.81
N LYS A 700 7.48 -22.24 38.72
CA LYS A 700 8.21 -21.85 39.94
C LYS A 700 8.47 -23.06 40.82
N ARG A 701 7.44 -23.86 41.12
CA ARG A 701 7.58 -25.09 41.92
C ARG A 701 8.54 -26.09 41.27
N LEU A 702 8.44 -26.29 39.96
CA LEU A 702 9.34 -27.16 39.20
C LEU A 702 10.81 -26.71 39.31
N VAL A 703 11.07 -25.40 39.28
CA VAL A 703 12.41 -24.83 39.48
C VAL A 703 12.88 -24.90 40.94
N GLU A 704 11.99 -24.75 41.92
CA GLU A 704 12.32 -24.94 43.34
C GLU A 704 12.67 -26.40 43.67
N THR A 705 11.95 -27.37 43.08
CA THR A 705 12.30 -28.79 43.11
C THR A 705 13.64 -29.06 42.41
N ALA A 706 13.84 -28.53 41.20
CA ALA A 706 15.10 -28.68 40.45
C ALA A 706 16.31 -28.17 41.25
N ASN A 707 16.21 -26.96 41.81
CA ASN A 707 17.23 -26.38 42.69
C ASN A 707 17.47 -27.24 43.95
N SER A 708 16.44 -27.90 44.47
CA SER A 708 16.55 -28.78 45.64
C SER A 708 17.22 -30.12 45.31
N ILE A 709 17.03 -30.66 44.11
CA ILE A 709 17.76 -31.83 43.59
C ILE A 709 19.24 -31.47 43.40
N VAL A 710 19.53 -30.41 42.64
CA VAL A 710 20.91 -29.96 42.36
C VAL A 710 21.66 -29.61 43.66
N LYS A 711 21.02 -28.98 44.65
CA LYS A 711 21.63 -28.73 45.97
C LYS A 711 21.95 -30.02 46.75
N LYS A 712 21.10 -31.05 46.66
CA LYS A 712 21.38 -32.38 47.26
C LYS A 712 22.58 -33.03 46.57
N GLU A 713 22.63 -33.01 45.25
CA GLU A 713 23.77 -33.53 44.47
C GLU A 713 25.07 -32.78 44.81
N GLN A 714 25.07 -31.44 44.80
CA GLN A 714 26.21 -30.61 45.21
C GLN A 714 26.64 -30.84 46.66
N SER A 715 25.70 -31.09 47.59
CA SER A 715 26.04 -31.43 48.98
C SER A 715 26.69 -32.81 49.10
N ASN A 716 26.27 -33.79 48.29
CA ASN A 716 26.87 -35.12 48.19
C ASN A 716 28.27 -35.09 47.53
N LEU A 717 28.56 -34.07 46.72
CA LEU A 717 29.87 -33.84 46.12
C LEU A 717 30.88 -33.20 47.08
N ARG A 718 30.45 -32.67 48.24
CA ARG A 718 31.38 -32.14 49.25
C ARG A 718 32.05 -33.26 50.04
N ALA A 719 33.37 -33.20 50.18
CA ALA A 719 34.11 -34.16 51.00
C ALA A 719 33.59 -34.19 52.45
N ARG A 720 33.35 -35.39 52.99
CA ARG A 720 32.93 -35.59 54.38
C ARG A 720 34.09 -35.27 55.32
N SER A 721 33.81 -34.77 56.52
CA SER A 721 34.85 -34.38 57.50
C SER A 721 35.84 -35.51 57.83
N HIS A 722 35.38 -36.76 57.89
CA HIS A 722 36.22 -37.94 58.12
C HIS A 722 37.04 -38.39 56.90
N TYR A 723 36.96 -37.72 55.75
CA TYR A 723 37.88 -37.95 54.62
C TYR A 723 39.20 -37.19 54.79
N PHE A 724 39.26 -36.20 55.69
CA PHE A 724 40.44 -35.38 55.92
C PHE A 724 41.33 -35.97 57.02
N CYS A 725 42.64 -36.00 56.80
CA CYS A 725 43.60 -36.42 57.81
C CYS A 725 43.64 -35.41 58.97
N PRO A 726 43.54 -35.83 60.25
CA PRO A 726 43.62 -34.92 61.39
C PRO A 726 44.94 -34.14 61.50
N ILE A 727 46.05 -34.68 60.95
CA ILE A 727 47.37 -34.04 60.94
C ILE A 727 47.49 -33.05 59.77
N LEU A 728 47.32 -33.51 58.53
CA LEU A 728 47.57 -32.69 57.33
C LEU A 728 46.41 -31.73 57.00
N ARG A 729 45.19 -32.05 57.41
CA ARG A 729 43.93 -31.41 56.95
C ARG A 729 43.69 -31.52 55.43
N GLU A 730 44.42 -32.41 54.76
CA GLU A 730 44.22 -32.83 53.37
C GLU A 730 43.34 -34.10 53.31
N ILE A 731 42.73 -34.38 52.15
CA ILE A 731 41.96 -35.61 51.93
C ILE A 731 42.91 -36.80 51.82
N MET A 732 42.67 -37.85 52.61
CA MET A 732 43.52 -39.04 52.68
C MET A 732 43.58 -39.80 51.34
N GLU A 733 44.73 -40.40 51.08
CA GLU A 733 44.97 -41.27 49.91
C GLU A 733 45.35 -42.68 50.38
N GLU A 734 46.16 -42.77 51.44
CA GLU A 734 46.42 -44.00 52.20
C GLU A 734 45.93 -43.83 53.65
N PRO A 735 44.63 -44.02 53.93
CA PRO A 735 44.10 -43.94 55.29
C PRO A 735 44.48 -45.17 56.13
N GLU A 736 45.11 -44.92 57.27
CA GLU A 736 45.64 -45.91 58.23
C GLU A 736 45.13 -45.61 59.64
N ILE A 737 44.63 -46.62 60.35
CA ILE A 737 44.17 -46.53 61.75
C ILE A 737 45.37 -46.73 62.70
N ALA A 738 45.51 -45.83 63.68
CA ALA A 738 46.48 -45.97 64.77
C ALA A 738 45.82 -46.50 66.07
N ALA A 739 46.64 -46.79 67.10
CA ALA A 739 46.16 -47.35 68.37
C ALA A 739 45.18 -46.46 69.16
N ASP A 740 45.09 -45.18 68.84
CA ASP A 740 44.09 -44.26 69.41
C ASP A 740 42.69 -44.38 68.75
N GLY A 741 42.54 -45.27 67.77
CA GLY A 741 41.31 -45.48 67.00
C GLY A 741 41.05 -44.44 65.90
N PHE A 742 41.91 -43.43 65.76
CA PHE A 742 41.77 -42.42 64.71
C PHE A 742 42.44 -42.89 63.41
N THR A 743 41.86 -42.49 62.28
CA THR A 743 42.44 -42.73 60.96
C THR A 743 43.21 -41.51 60.48
N TYR A 744 44.40 -41.75 59.93
CA TYR A 744 45.35 -40.75 59.48
C TYR A 744 45.86 -41.06 58.07
N GLU A 745 46.42 -40.07 57.39
CA GLU A 745 47.20 -40.30 56.18
C GLU A 745 48.54 -40.96 56.57
N LYS A 746 48.83 -42.13 55.98
CA LYS A 746 49.99 -43.00 56.24
C LYS A 746 51.32 -42.24 56.35
N LYS A 747 51.64 -41.40 55.36
CA LYS A 747 52.87 -40.57 55.36
C LYS A 747 52.95 -39.62 56.56
N ALA A 748 51.81 -39.14 57.06
CA ALA A 748 51.75 -38.17 58.14
C ALA A 748 51.83 -38.82 59.53
N ILE A 749 51.16 -39.97 59.73
CA ILE A 749 51.23 -40.67 61.02
C ILE A 749 52.60 -41.32 61.24
N LEU A 750 53.24 -41.87 60.20
CA LEU A 750 54.61 -42.39 60.31
C LEU A 750 55.60 -41.28 60.71
N ALA A 751 55.62 -40.15 59.99
CA ALA A 751 56.48 -39.00 60.31
C ALA A 751 56.16 -38.32 61.67
N TRP A 752 54.96 -38.55 62.22
CA TRP A 752 54.63 -38.14 63.59
C TRP A 752 55.24 -39.10 64.63
N LEU A 753 55.11 -40.41 64.42
CA LEU A 753 55.59 -41.47 65.32
C LEU A 753 57.12 -41.56 65.41
N GLU A 754 57.84 -41.16 64.35
CA GLU A 754 59.29 -40.96 64.38
C GLU A 754 59.76 -39.98 65.48
N LYS A 755 58.88 -39.06 65.91
CA LYS A 755 59.21 -37.93 66.80
C LYS A 755 58.40 -37.91 68.09
N HIS A 756 57.31 -38.69 68.19
CA HIS A 756 56.38 -38.64 69.30
C HIS A 756 55.81 -40.02 69.65
N ASN A 757 55.77 -40.34 70.94
CA ASN A 757 55.12 -41.55 71.48
C ASN A 757 53.63 -41.31 71.89
N ILE A 758 53.05 -40.20 71.46
CA ILE A 758 51.68 -39.76 71.80
C ILE A 758 50.78 -39.65 70.57
N SER A 759 49.48 -39.88 70.78
CA SER A 759 48.40 -39.67 69.82
C SER A 759 48.37 -38.22 69.32
N PRO A 760 48.36 -37.98 67.98
CA PRO A 760 48.20 -36.63 67.42
C PRO A 760 46.94 -35.91 67.89
N VAL A 761 45.82 -36.66 67.99
CA VAL A 761 44.48 -36.12 68.32
C VAL A 761 44.25 -36.06 69.84
N THR A 762 44.48 -37.16 70.57
CA THR A 762 44.13 -37.24 72.00
C THR A 762 45.25 -36.82 72.94
N ARG A 763 46.49 -36.68 72.44
CA ARG A 763 47.72 -36.35 73.19
C ARG A 763 48.10 -37.32 74.31
N LYS A 764 47.37 -38.43 74.48
CA LYS A 764 47.75 -39.55 75.35
C LYS A 764 48.85 -40.39 74.70
N LYS A 765 49.63 -41.11 75.50
CA LYS A 765 50.58 -42.13 75.02
C LYS A 765 49.83 -43.21 74.22
N LEU A 766 50.43 -43.70 73.15
CA LEU A 766 49.86 -44.80 72.35
C LEU A 766 50.26 -46.16 72.92
N ASP A 767 49.30 -47.10 72.94
CA ASP A 767 49.52 -48.46 73.44
C ASP A 767 50.38 -49.31 72.49
N HIS A 768 50.29 -49.05 71.19
CA HIS A 768 51.19 -49.62 70.17
C HIS A 768 51.38 -48.69 68.96
N TYR A 769 52.43 -48.94 68.19
CA TYR A 769 52.75 -48.20 66.96
C TYR A 769 52.32 -48.93 65.68
N LYS A 770 51.75 -50.14 65.78
CA LYS A 770 51.20 -50.87 64.64
C LYS A 770 50.01 -50.09 64.05
N LEU A 771 50.11 -49.77 62.76
CA LEU A 771 49.03 -49.21 61.95
C LEU A 771 48.20 -50.32 61.28
N THR A 772 46.95 -50.01 60.91
CA THR A 772 46.06 -50.93 60.19
C THR A 772 45.36 -50.20 59.03
N PRO A 773 45.45 -50.68 57.78
CA PRO A 773 44.80 -50.02 56.63
C PRO A 773 43.28 -49.88 56.80
N ASN A 774 42.75 -48.70 56.52
CA ASN A 774 41.31 -48.44 56.54
C ASN A 774 40.75 -48.52 55.11
N ASP A 775 40.73 -49.72 54.55
CA ASP A 775 40.35 -49.92 53.14
C ASP A 775 38.87 -49.62 52.86
N THR A 776 38.01 -49.68 53.88
CA THR A 776 36.64 -49.18 53.83
C THR A 776 36.61 -47.66 53.57
N LEU A 777 37.43 -46.89 54.30
CA LEU A 777 37.54 -45.45 54.10
C LEU A 777 38.28 -45.11 52.79
N ARG A 778 39.33 -45.87 52.44
CA ARG A 778 40.06 -45.76 51.17
C ARG A 778 39.10 -45.89 49.98
N SER A 779 38.24 -46.91 50.03
CA SER A 779 37.20 -47.17 49.03
C SER A 779 36.15 -46.05 48.98
N ALA A 780 35.67 -45.59 50.14
CA ALA A 780 34.68 -44.50 50.21
C ALA A 780 35.23 -43.16 49.69
N ILE A 781 36.50 -42.85 49.96
CA ILE A 781 37.18 -41.66 49.41
C ILE A 781 37.39 -41.81 47.89
N HIS A 782 37.76 -43.00 47.40
CA HIS A 782 37.93 -43.25 45.97
C HIS A 782 36.61 -43.13 45.19
N ASP A 783 35.53 -43.71 45.72
CA ASP A 783 34.17 -43.59 45.18
C ASP A 783 33.70 -42.11 45.18
N TRP A 784 33.92 -41.37 46.26
CA TRP A 784 33.65 -39.93 46.28
C TRP A 784 34.50 -39.16 45.25
N LYS A 785 35.82 -39.44 45.15
CA LYS A 785 36.73 -38.86 44.14
C LYS A 785 36.25 -39.16 42.71
N SER A 786 35.67 -40.33 42.44
CA SER A 786 35.16 -40.71 41.12
C SER A 786 33.89 -39.95 40.75
N ARG A 787 32.93 -39.85 41.68
CA ARG A 787 31.69 -39.06 41.52
C ARG A 787 32.01 -37.57 41.26
N VAL A 788 32.96 -37.00 42.01
CA VAL A 788 33.40 -35.61 41.81
C VAL A 788 34.06 -35.40 40.45
N ARG A 789 34.87 -36.35 39.95
CA ARG A 789 35.42 -36.25 38.58
C ARG A 789 34.32 -36.30 37.52
N PHE A 790 33.32 -37.16 37.67
CA PHE A 790 32.20 -37.27 36.75
C PHE A 790 31.34 -36.00 36.73
N SER A 791 30.99 -35.45 37.90
CA SER A 791 30.26 -34.18 37.99
C SER A 791 31.09 -32.98 37.52
N ASN A 792 32.40 -32.93 37.77
CA ASN A 792 33.23 -31.82 37.28
C ASN A 792 33.37 -31.82 35.75
N ALA A 793 33.30 -32.97 35.08
CA ALA A 793 33.21 -33.02 33.61
C ALA A 793 31.91 -32.38 33.08
N ILE A 794 30.82 -32.42 33.85
CA ILE A 794 29.55 -31.75 33.54
C ILE A 794 29.60 -30.27 33.95
N VAL A 795 30.23 -29.93 35.08
CA VAL A 795 30.34 -28.54 35.58
C VAL A 795 31.32 -27.69 34.75
N ASN A 796 32.31 -28.30 34.09
CA ASN A 796 33.18 -27.62 33.11
C ASN A 796 32.45 -27.18 31.82
N ILE A 797 31.15 -27.46 31.68
CA ILE A 797 30.25 -26.89 30.66
C ILE A 797 29.52 -25.64 31.21
N THR A 798 29.68 -25.32 32.50
CA THR A 798 28.94 -24.29 33.24
C THR A 798 29.82 -23.29 34.00
N CYS A 799 31.04 -23.04 33.52
CA CYS A 799 31.97 -22.00 34.00
C CYS A 799 32.58 -21.27 32.80
#